data_AF-A0A3N4PNM0-F1
#
_entry.id   AF-A0A3N4PNM0-F1
#
_cell.length_a   1.000
_cell.length_b   1.000
_cell.length_c   1.000
_cell.angle_alpha   90.00
_cell.angle_beta   90.00
_cell.angle_gamma   90.00
#
_symmetry.space_group_name_H-M   'P 1'
#
loop_
_entity.id
_entity.type
_entity.pdbx_description
1 polymer ?
#
loop_
_entity_poly.entity_id
_entity_poly.type
_entity_poly.pdbx_seq_one_letter_code
_entity_poly.pdbx_strand_id
1 'polypeptide(L)'
;MKRHLCLVPLLFFLVFACNRPGARQSADSGRLPDEVDYNFHIRPILSDKCFTCHGPDANKREAGLRLDIGDSAFKALQETPGAFAFVRGKPHLSEVYKRIISEDTSLRMPPVNSNLQLTEREIKLIEKWIKQGAEYKPHWAFVPPRAGQLPDVGDEDWPRNEIDRFILEGMENAGLEPNEEADKEHLLKRASLDITGLPPSVELTDRFLADDRPDAYERMVDTLLAMPQYGEKMAIHWMDVARYADSHGYQDDNYRSMWPWRDWVIHAFNTNMPYSTFVTWQLAGDLMPGATREQLLATGFNRNHKITEEGGVIDEEYRVEYVSDRTNTFGKAFIGVTIECAKCHDHKYDPFSQEEYYKLYAFFNSVKEVGLESVVGGPDTYAKKPYMEISNDEVKNILTFINKPDTNKLIVSVMGDLDTARKSYILQRGVYDNHGTEVLPGTPRSILAFKGRPNRLGLAEWLVSPQNPLTARVFVNRMWQEVFGRGIVKTSGDFGMQGELPSHPALLDWLAVDFMKNGWNVKRLMKQIVTSATYRQSAVASKKKLARDPDNIWLSRAPRQRLPAELARDLVLSSSGLLVKKIGGPSVKPYQPKGLWELATSGRGQLSRYIQDHGESLYRRGLYTFIKRTVPPPSLMIFDGSNRDQCEIKRTSTNTPLQALVMLNDPQVLEASRVLATRLLAEKTDPVETAFRRIVCRKPNAKELSVLKAYYSEQQQYFRQQPAAAEKLLNNGEYPLPEKADKQAIAALMQVVTTIYNLEETLAKT
;
A
#
# COMPACT_ATOMS: atom_id res chain seq x y z
N MET A 1 40.16 4.01 68.58
CA MET A 1 40.59 5.43 68.61
C MET A 1 40.79 5.93 67.18
N LYS A 2 40.02 6.96 66.80
CA LYS A 2 40.16 7.89 65.64
C LYS A 2 40.61 7.33 64.27
N ARG A 3 39.76 7.46 63.24
CA ARG A 3 39.93 8.45 62.15
C ARG A 3 38.84 8.31 61.04
N HIS A 4 38.18 9.44 60.79
CA HIS A 4 37.63 9.97 59.53
C HIS A 4 36.92 9.05 58.53
N LEU A 5 35.59 9.11 58.54
CA LEU A 5 34.74 8.74 57.40
C LEU A 5 34.40 10.04 56.62
N CYS A 6 34.90 10.17 55.39
CA CYS A 6 34.46 11.21 54.46
C CYS A 6 33.05 10.85 53.94
N LEU A 7 32.06 11.67 54.31
CA LEU A 7 30.73 11.69 53.70
C LEU A 7 30.80 12.48 52.39
N VAL A 8 30.64 11.78 51.26
CA VAL A 8 30.29 12.39 49.97
C VAL A 8 28.76 12.40 49.87
N PRO A 9 28.10 13.53 49.64
CA PRO A 9 26.66 13.54 49.42
C PRO A 9 26.36 13.05 48.00
N LEU A 10 25.66 11.92 47.89
CA LEU A 10 25.04 11.46 46.64
C LEU A 10 23.92 12.46 46.29
N LEU A 11 24.15 13.33 45.32
CA LEU A 11 23.07 14.09 44.68
C LEU A 11 22.21 13.12 43.85
N PHE A 12 21.04 12.75 44.38
CA PHE A 12 19.97 12.15 43.60
C PHE A 12 19.38 13.22 42.67
N PHE A 13 19.83 13.26 41.42
CA PHE A 13 19.11 13.96 40.34
C PHE A 13 17.87 13.14 39.97
N LEU A 14 16.74 13.47 40.58
CA LEU A 14 15.41 13.10 40.09
C LEU A 14 15.18 13.87 38.78
N VAL A 15 15.49 13.22 37.65
CA VAL A 15 15.06 13.68 36.32
C VAL A 15 13.56 13.40 36.24
N PHE A 16 12.73 14.38 36.64
CA PHE A 16 11.33 14.44 36.25
C PHE A 16 11.27 14.65 34.73
N ALA A 17 11.21 13.56 33.99
CA ALA A 17 10.84 13.59 32.58
C ALA A 17 9.35 13.98 32.49
N CYS A 18 9.07 15.28 32.34
CA CYS A 18 7.77 15.76 31.93
C CYS A 18 7.48 15.29 30.49
N ASN A 19 6.88 14.10 30.36
CA ASN A 19 6.17 13.69 29.16
C ASN A 19 4.92 14.57 29.03
N ARG A 20 5.05 15.74 28.40
CA ARG A 20 3.90 16.43 27.81
C ARG A 20 3.55 15.69 26.52
N PRO A 21 2.31 15.21 26.33
CA PRO A 21 1.88 14.76 25.01
C PRO A 21 1.92 15.99 24.11
N GLY A 22 2.82 15.98 23.13
CA GLY A 22 2.90 17.00 22.10
C GLY A 22 1.60 17.01 21.31
N ALA A 23 0.68 17.90 21.67
CA ALA A 23 -0.29 18.41 20.73
C ALA A 23 0.50 18.94 19.54
N ARG A 24 0.32 18.30 18.37
CA ARG A 24 0.76 18.87 17.10
C ARG A 24 0.01 20.18 16.93
N GLN A 25 0.60 21.28 17.39
CA GLN A 25 0.29 22.61 16.87
C GLN A 25 0.81 22.61 15.44
N SER A 26 -0.08 22.29 14.50
CA SER A 26 0.05 22.86 13.16
C SER A 26 0.14 24.38 13.33
N ALA A 27 1.05 24.99 12.59
CA ALA A 27 1.30 26.43 12.62
C ALA A 27 0.03 27.21 12.24
N ASP A 28 -0.79 27.54 13.23
CA ASP A 28 -2.06 28.23 13.02
C ASP A 28 -1.88 29.75 12.99
N SER A 29 -1.26 30.22 11.91
CA SER A 29 -1.06 31.65 11.62
C SER A 29 -1.60 32.05 10.23
N GLY A 30 -2.53 31.27 9.67
CA GLY A 30 -3.16 31.58 8.39
C GLY A 30 -4.41 32.46 8.53
N ARG A 31 -4.60 33.40 7.60
CA ARG A 31 -5.88 34.10 7.39
C ARG A 31 -7.04 33.10 7.26
N LEU A 32 -8.24 33.43 7.76
CA LEU A 32 -9.44 32.60 7.53
C LEU A 32 -9.75 32.57 6.02
N PRO A 33 -10.14 31.41 5.46
CA PRO A 33 -10.51 31.34 4.05
C PRO A 33 -11.69 32.28 3.77
N ASP A 34 -11.75 32.87 2.57
CA ASP A 34 -12.82 33.81 2.23
C ASP A 34 -14.20 33.11 2.25
N GLU A 35 -14.29 31.88 1.73
CA GLU A 35 -15.43 30.98 1.85
C GLU A 35 -15.12 29.78 2.76
N VAL A 36 -16.00 29.50 3.72
CA VAL A 36 -15.82 28.38 4.64
C VAL A 36 -16.54 27.13 4.13
N ASP A 37 -15.78 26.21 3.54
CA ASP A 37 -16.31 24.90 3.15
C ASP A 37 -16.64 23.98 4.35
N TYR A 38 -17.83 23.37 4.32
CA TYR A 38 -18.28 22.48 5.38
C TYR A 38 -17.41 21.23 5.52
N ASN A 39 -17.00 20.57 4.44
CA ASN A 39 -16.24 19.32 4.52
C ASN A 39 -14.80 19.53 4.99
N PHE A 40 -14.15 20.60 4.54
CA PHE A 40 -12.73 20.83 4.83
C PHE A 40 -12.48 21.67 6.09
N HIS A 41 -13.42 22.52 6.49
CA HIS A 41 -13.21 23.43 7.63
C HIS A 41 -14.11 23.12 8.83
N ILE A 42 -15.39 22.73 8.63
CA ILE A 42 -16.37 22.65 9.74
C ILE A 42 -16.57 21.23 10.24
N ARG A 43 -16.81 20.29 9.33
CA ARG A 43 -17.03 18.87 9.64
C ARG A 43 -15.89 18.28 10.47
N PRO A 44 -14.59 18.55 10.23
CA PRO A 44 -13.51 18.04 11.08
C PRO A 44 -13.63 18.52 12.53
N ILE A 45 -13.98 19.80 12.73
CA ILE A 45 -14.19 20.38 14.06
C ILE A 45 -15.38 19.68 14.75
N LEU A 46 -16.51 19.56 14.07
CA LEU A 46 -17.70 18.91 14.65
C LEU A 46 -17.47 17.41 14.90
N SER A 47 -16.74 16.73 14.01
CA SER A 47 -16.42 15.31 14.15
C SER A 47 -15.53 15.05 15.37
N ASP A 48 -14.46 15.83 15.51
CA ASP A 48 -13.49 15.68 16.59
C ASP A 48 -14.04 16.15 17.94
N LYS A 49 -14.84 17.22 17.95
CA LYS A 49 -15.26 17.90 19.20
C LYS A 49 -16.71 17.66 19.62
N CYS A 50 -17.59 17.23 18.70
CA CYS A 50 -19.04 17.24 18.96
C CYS A 50 -19.75 15.90 18.69
N PHE A 51 -19.35 15.13 17.68
CA PHE A 51 -20.12 13.94 17.25
C PHE A 51 -20.10 12.78 18.24
N THR A 52 -19.18 12.75 19.21
CA THR A 52 -19.21 11.73 20.26
C THR A 52 -20.51 11.76 21.08
N CYS A 53 -21.03 12.97 21.39
CA CYS A 53 -22.28 13.15 22.14
C CYS A 53 -23.46 13.59 21.25
N HIS A 54 -23.19 14.19 20.07
CA HIS A 54 -24.23 14.72 19.17
C HIS A 54 -24.13 14.18 17.73
N GLY A 55 -23.66 12.94 17.57
CA GLY A 55 -23.45 12.28 16.28
C GLY A 55 -24.31 11.03 16.07
N PRO A 56 -23.88 10.10 15.19
CA PRO A 56 -24.72 9.01 14.71
C PRO A 56 -25.06 7.96 15.77
N ASP A 57 -24.15 7.65 16.70
CA ASP A 57 -24.34 6.62 17.74
C ASP A 57 -25.53 6.97 18.67
N ALA A 58 -26.62 6.21 18.52
CA ALA A 58 -27.83 6.41 19.31
C ALA A 58 -27.62 6.12 20.81
N ASN A 59 -26.64 5.28 21.17
CA ASN A 59 -26.41 4.88 22.57
C ASN A 59 -25.65 5.92 23.39
N LYS A 60 -25.03 6.91 22.73
CA LYS A 60 -24.25 7.98 23.37
C LYS A 60 -24.85 9.37 23.16
N ARG A 61 -26.00 9.45 22.49
CA ARG A 61 -26.57 10.72 22.04
C ARG A 61 -27.19 11.50 23.19
N GLU A 62 -26.72 12.72 23.39
CA GLU A 62 -27.25 13.66 24.36
C GLU A 62 -28.27 14.62 23.72
N ALA A 63 -29.29 15.01 24.50
CA ALA A 63 -30.36 15.94 24.14
C ALA A 63 -31.13 15.61 22.84
N GLY A 64 -31.04 14.36 22.37
CA GLY A 64 -31.59 13.94 21.08
C GLY A 64 -30.99 14.66 19.86
N LEU A 65 -29.93 15.45 20.04
CA LEU A 65 -29.37 16.35 19.03
C LEU A 65 -28.43 15.60 18.08
N ARG A 66 -28.59 15.84 16.78
CA ARG A 66 -27.73 15.34 15.70
C ARG A 66 -27.11 16.50 14.94
N LEU A 67 -25.83 16.75 15.16
CA LEU A 67 -25.04 17.77 14.45
C LEU A 67 -24.43 17.23 13.15
N ASP A 68 -24.40 15.92 12.97
CA ASP A 68 -23.90 15.23 11.77
C ASP A 68 -24.90 15.25 10.59
N ILE A 69 -26.19 15.56 10.87
CA ILE A 69 -27.26 15.67 9.88
C ILE A 69 -27.77 17.11 9.84
N GLY A 70 -27.61 17.78 8.69
CA GLY A 70 -28.07 19.17 8.51
C GLY A 70 -29.54 19.39 8.85
N ASP A 71 -30.44 18.53 8.34
CA ASP A 71 -31.88 18.62 8.64
C ASP A 71 -32.21 18.54 10.12
N SER A 72 -31.41 17.82 10.92
CA SER A 72 -31.61 17.78 12.36
C SER A 72 -31.00 18.98 13.06
N ALA A 73 -29.85 19.48 12.58
CA ALA A 73 -29.15 20.61 13.17
C ALA A 73 -29.91 21.96 12.99
N PHE A 74 -30.84 22.02 12.04
CA PHE A 74 -31.75 23.17 11.83
C PHE A 74 -33.16 22.98 12.43
N LYS A 75 -33.46 21.85 13.06
CA LYS A 75 -34.74 21.64 13.75
C LYS A 75 -34.75 22.33 15.11
N ALA A 76 -35.95 22.65 15.59
CA ALA A 76 -36.13 23.15 16.94
C ALA A 76 -35.62 22.09 17.95
N LEU A 77 -34.89 22.55 18.97
CA LEU A 77 -34.35 21.69 20.01
C LEU A 77 -35.48 21.10 20.86
N GLN A 78 -35.41 19.81 21.16
CA GLN A 78 -36.45 19.10 21.92
C GLN A 78 -36.59 19.66 23.34
N GLU A 79 -35.48 20.00 23.97
CA GLU A 79 -35.42 20.45 25.37
C GLU A 79 -35.58 21.97 25.53
N THR A 80 -35.51 22.75 24.44
CA THR A 80 -35.58 24.22 24.49
C THR A 80 -36.48 24.75 23.37
N PRO A 81 -37.79 24.91 23.64
CA PRO A 81 -38.75 25.39 22.66
C PRO A 81 -38.35 26.74 22.05
N GLY A 82 -38.35 26.82 20.71
CA GLY A 82 -38.00 28.03 19.95
C GLY A 82 -36.50 28.26 19.73
N ALA A 83 -35.63 27.42 20.31
CA ALA A 83 -34.19 27.46 20.07
C ALA A 83 -33.76 26.43 19.01
N PHE A 84 -32.66 26.73 18.30
CA PHE A 84 -32.12 25.90 17.22
C PHE A 84 -30.62 25.73 17.41
N ALA A 85 -30.08 24.55 17.08
CA ALA A 85 -28.63 24.34 17.17
C ALA A 85 -27.87 25.31 16.25
N PHE A 86 -28.33 25.47 15.00
CA PHE A 86 -27.86 26.50 14.08
C PHE A 86 -29.02 27.34 13.52
N VAL A 87 -28.81 28.65 13.41
CA VAL A 87 -29.70 29.59 12.73
C VAL A 87 -28.92 30.23 11.59
N ARG A 88 -29.32 29.96 10.34
CA ARG A 88 -28.63 30.43 9.15
C ARG A 88 -28.44 31.96 9.16
N GLY A 89 -27.21 32.42 8.94
CA GLY A 89 -26.84 33.83 8.92
C GLY A 89 -26.75 34.49 10.30
N LYS A 90 -27.13 33.81 11.40
CA LYS A 90 -27.26 34.43 12.73
C LYS A 90 -26.52 33.61 13.81
N PRO A 91 -25.19 33.74 13.94
CA PRO A 91 -24.41 33.02 14.94
C PRO A 91 -24.91 33.22 16.37
N HIS A 92 -25.22 34.46 16.76
CA HIS A 92 -25.68 34.76 18.14
C HIS A 92 -27.09 34.24 18.45
N LEU A 93 -27.85 33.74 17.46
CA LEU A 93 -29.11 33.01 17.69
C LEU A 93 -28.92 31.49 17.63
N SER A 94 -27.72 31.02 17.28
CA SER A 94 -27.37 29.59 17.20
C SER A 94 -26.89 29.09 18.56
N GLU A 95 -27.59 28.11 19.11
CA GLU A 95 -27.30 27.57 20.44
C GLU A 95 -25.92 26.90 20.53
N VAL A 96 -25.41 26.34 19.43
CA VAL A 96 -24.03 25.82 19.36
C VAL A 96 -23.02 26.95 19.55
N TYR A 97 -23.18 28.06 18.81
CA TYR A 97 -22.23 29.18 18.88
C TYR A 97 -22.21 29.81 20.27
N LYS A 98 -23.39 30.00 20.90
CA LYS A 98 -23.49 30.50 22.28
C LYS A 98 -22.72 29.61 23.27
N ARG A 99 -22.80 28.29 23.13
CA ARG A 99 -22.13 27.34 24.04
C ARG A 99 -20.62 27.28 23.82
N ILE A 100 -20.12 27.35 22.59
CA ILE A 100 -18.67 27.30 22.34
C ILE A 100 -17.93 28.58 22.76
N ILE A 101 -18.62 29.72 22.86
CA ILE A 101 -18.05 30.99 23.36
C ILE A 101 -18.36 31.27 24.83
N SER A 102 -19.14 30.42 25.49
CA SER A 102 -19.56 30.64 26.89
C SER A 102 -18.40 30.49 27.87
N GLU A 103 -18.27 31.43 28.79
CA GLU A 103 -17.35 31.33 29.93
C GLU A 103 -17.93 30.53 31.09
N ASP A 104 -19.26 30.39 31.16
CA ASP A 104 -19.93 29.54 32.16
C ASP A 104 -19.65 28.07 31.88
N THR A 105 -18.90 27.43 32.79
CA THR A 105 -18.48 26.02 32.69
C THR A 105 -19.64 25.03 32.67
N SER A 106 -20.83 25.42 33.15
CA SER A 106 -22.04 24.58 33.12
C SER A 106 -22.73 24.58 31.74
N LEU A 107 -22.50 25.62 30.94
CA LEU A 107 -23.09 25.79 29.60
C LEU A 107 -22.08 25.56 28.47
N ARG A 108 -20.79 25.67 28.78
CA ARG A 108 -19.71 25.58 27.80
C ARG A 108 -19.66 24.21 27.14
N MET A 109 -19.55 24.21 25.81
CA MET A 109 -19.33 23.01 25.01
C MET A 109 -18.03 23.10 24.20
N PRO A 110 -17.25 22.00 24.07
CA PRO A 110 -17.40 20.73 24.77
C PRO A 110 -17.28 20.87 26.29
N PRO A 111 -17.94 20.01 27.09
CA PRO A 111 -17.89 20.10 28.55
C PRO A 111 -16.46 19.94 29.06
N VAL A 112 -16.13 20.58 30.19
CA VAL A 112 -14.77 20.57 30.75
C VAL A 112 -14.25 19.15 31.02
N ASN A 113 -15.13 18.23 31.43
CA ASN A 113 -14.79 16.83 31.69
C ASN A 113 -14.46 16.00 30.43
N SER A 114 -14.77 16.51 29.22
CA SER A 114 -14.42 15.87 27.95
C SER A 114 -12.93 16.00 27.63
N ASN A 115 -12.22 16.94 28.29
CA ASN A 115 -10.85 17.34 27.98
C ASN A 115 -10.65 17.86 26.53
N LEU A 116 -11.74 18.19 25.83
CA LEU A 116 -11.73 18.78 24.49
C LEU A 116 -11.95 20.29 24.58
N GLN A 117 -11.24 21.06 23.76
CA GLN A 117 -11.42 22.51 23.63
C GLN A 117 -11.32 22.92 22.16
N LEU A 118 -12.12 23.92 21.76
CA LEU A 118 -11.95 24.58 20.49
C LEU A 118 -10.90 25.69 20.61
N THR A 119 -10.11 25.84 19.57
CA THR A 119 -9.22 26.97 19.34
C THR A 119 -10.00 28.21 18.90
N GLU A 120 -9.39 29.39 19.04
CA GLU A 120 -9.99 30.65 18.58
C GLU A 120 -10.30 30.63 17.08
N ARG A 121 -9.43 30.01 16.27
CA ARG A 121 -9.68 29.84 14.83
C ARG A 121 -10.89 28.97 14.55
N GLU A 122 -11.02 27.84 15.22
CA GLU A 122 -12.16 26.93 15.02
C GLU A 122 -13.49 27.61 15.36
N ILE A 123 -13.52 28.39 16.44
CA ILE A 123 -14.68 29.21 16.80
C ILE A 123 -14.99 30.23 15.70
N LYS A 124 -13.98 30.95 15.20
CA LYS A 124 -14.15 31.92 14.11
C LYS A 124 -14.59 31.27 12.78
N LEU A 125 -14.11 30.06 12.48
CA LEU A 125 -14.56 29.29 11.32
C LEU A 125 -16.04 28.94 11.43
N ILE A 126 -16.48 28.40 12.58
CA ILE A 126 -17.89 28.10 12.84
C ILE A 126 -18.74 29.36 12.75
N GLU A 127 -18.30 30.47 13.35
CA GLU A 127 -19.00 31.75 13.27
C GLU A 127 -19.17 32.22 11.83
N LYS A 128 -18.09 32.22 11.05
CA LYS A 128 -18.08 32.66 9.65
C LYS A 128 -18.94 31.76 8.78
N TRP A 129 -18.88 30.44 8.98
CA TRP A 129 -19.74 29.48 8.28
C TRP A 129 -21.23 29.71 8.60
N ILE A 130 -21.59 29.96 9.86
CA ILE A 130 -22.97 30.30 10.21
C ILE A 130 -23.40 31.61 9.54
N LYS A 131 -22.55 32.65 9.54
CA LYS A 131 -22.80 33.91 8.82
C LYS A 131 -23.03 33.69 7.32
N GLN A 132 -22.30 32.74 6.73
CA GLN A 132 -22.41 32.33 5.32
C GLN A 132 -23.62 31.40 5.05
N GLY A 133 -24.49 31.18 6.04
CA GLY A 133 -25.73 30.42 5.87
C GLY A 133 -25.68 28.98 6.35
N ALA A 134 -24.57 28.55 6.98
CA ALA A 134 -24.37 27.23 7.55
C ALA A 134 -24.66 26.09 6.57
N GLU A 135 -24.22 26.19 5.31
CA GLU A 135 -24.51 25.15 4.33
C GLU A 135 -23.87 23.81 4.73
N TYR A 136 -24.69 22.77 4.90
CA TYR A 136 -24.25 21.40 5.09
C TYR A 136 -23.99 20.74 3.74
N LYS A 137 -22.86 20.05 3.61
CA LYS A 137 -22.49 19.30 2.39
C LYS A 137 -22.36 17.81 2.72
N PRO A 138 -22.76 16.88 1.82
CA PRO A 138 -22.41 15.46 1.94
C PRO A 138 -20.90 15.28 2.04
N HIS A 139 -20.44 14.17 2.63
CA HIS A 139 -18.99 13.94 2.80
C HIS A 139 -18.28 14.01 1.44
N TRP A 140 -17.13 14.70 1.38
CA TRP A 140 -16.43 14.98 0.13
C TRP A 140 -16.17 13.71 -0.71
N ALA A 141 -15.82 12.60 -0.04
CA ALA A 141 -15.51 11.33 -0.68
C ALA A 141 -16.74 10.63 -1.29
N PHE A 142 -17.95 11.01 -0.86
CA PHE A 142 -19.21 10.42 -1.30
C PHE A 142 -19.96 11.30 -2.31
N VAL A 143 -19.33 12.38 -2.77
CA VAL A 143 -19.82 13.22 -3.87
C VAL A 143 -19.01 12.89 -5.12
N PRO A 144 -19.64 12.65 -6.29
CA PRO A 144 -18.91 12.36 -7.52
C PRO A 144 -17.87 13.44 -7.84
N PRO A 145 -16.63 13.07 -8.20
CA PRO A 145 -15.57 14.04 -8.49
C PRO A 145 -15.91 14.88 -9.71
N ARG A 146 -15.46 16.13 -9.70
CA ARG A 146 -15.57 17.05 -10.84
C ARG A 146 -14.18 17.55 -11.19
N ALA A 147 -13.85 17.59 -12.48
CA ALA A 147 -12.62 18.21 -12.92
C ALA A 147 -12.73 19.72 -12.67
N GLY A 148 -12.02 20.21 -11.64
CA GLY A 148 -11.88 21.64 -11.39
C GLY A 148 -11.10 22.34 -12.50
N GLN A 149 -11.13 23.67 -12.48
CA GLN A 149 -10.22 24.47 -13.30
C GLN A 149 -8.78 24.29 -12.80
N LEU A 150 -7.81 24.41 -13.71
CA LEU A 150 -6.41 24.41 -13.32
C LEU A 150 -6.12 25.70 -12.54
N PRO A 151 -5.37 25.63 -11.43
CA PRO A 151 -4.98 26.82 -10.70
C PRO A 151 -4.10 27.75 -11.53
N ASP A 152 -4.30 29.05 -11.32
CA ASP A 152 -3.35 30.09 -11.70
C ASP A 152 -2.21 30.09 -10.66
N VAL A 153 -0.97 30.01 -11.12
CA VAL A 153 0.23 29.85 -10.27
C VAL A 153 1.21 30.99 -10.54
N GLY A 154 2.04 31.33 -9.55
CA GLY A 154 2.98 32.44 -9.66
C GLY A 154 4.12 32.18 -10.65
N ASP A 155 4.61 30.94 -10.71
CA ASP A 155 5.61 30.47 -11.68
C ASP A 155 4.95 29.62 -12.78
N GLU A 156 4.75 30.20 -13.96
CA GLU A 156 4.15 29.50 -15.10
C GLU A 156 5.12 28.57 -15.86
N ASP A 157 6.43 28.71 -15.64
CA ASP A 157 7.47 27.97 -16.36
C ASP A 157 7.81 26.63 -15.68
N TRP A 158 7.62 26.54 -14.36
CA TRP A 158 7.89 25.30 -13.60
C TRP A 158 6.96 24.12 -13.96
N PRO A 159 5.63 24.30 -14.10
CA PRO A 159 4.72 23.21 -14.44
C PRO A 159 5.04 22.53 -15.78
N ARG A 160 5.23 21.20 -15.78
CA ARG A 160 5.40 20.40 -17.00
C ARG A 160 4.10 19.76 -17.48
N ASN A 161 3.17 19.51 -16.56
CA ASN A 161 1.81 19.09 -16.87
C ASN A 161 0.83 19.61 -15.80
N GLU A 162 -0.45 19.23 -15.92
CA GLU A 162 -1.52 19.75 -15.08
C GLU A 162 -1.37 19.42 -13.59
N ILE A 163 -0.70 18.31 -13.24
CA ILE A 163 -0.44 17.92 -11.85
C ILE A 163 0.33 19.04 -11.14
N ASP A 164 1.34 19.57 -11.83
CA ASP A 164 2.28 20.52 -11.25
C ASP A 164 1.61 21.84 -10.86
N ARG A 165 0.54 22.25 -11.56
CA ARG A 165 -0.22 23.46 -11.20
C ARG A 165 -0.88 23.34 -9.83
N PHE A 166 -1.51 22.20 -9.54
CA PHE A 166 -2.13 21.97 -8.23
C PHE A 166 -1.09 21.84 -7.11
N ILE A 167 0.05 21.21 -7.41
CA ILE A 167 1.12 21.08 -6.42
C ILE A 167 1.78 22.43 -6.14
N LEU A 168 2.07 23.22 -7.18
CA LEU A 168 2.69 24.53 -7.03
C LEU A 168 1.79 25.50 -6.26
N GLU A 169 0.48 25.54 -6.56
CA GLU A 169 -0.50 26.29 -5.76
C GLU A 169 -0.42 25.89 -4.27
N GLY A 170 -0.35 24.59 -3.98
CA GLY A 170 -0.19 24.08 -2.61
C GLY A 170 1.12 24.54 -1.95
N MET A 171 2.23 24.50 -2.68
CA MET A 171 3.53 24.98 -2.19
C MET A 171 3.51 26.48 -1.90
N GLU A 172 3.02 27.30 -2.83
CA GLU A 172 2.95 28.76 -2.72
C GLU A 172 2.11 29.18 -1.50
N ASN A 173 0.93 28.57 -1.33
CA ASN A 173 0.07 28.77 -0.16
C ASN A 173 0.75 28.37 1.16
N ALA A 174 1.62 27.35 1.13
CA ALA A 174 2.40 26.92 2.28
C ALA A 174 3.66 27.78 2.53
N GLY A 175 3.99 28.73 1.64
CA GLY A 175 5.24 29.51 1.69
C GLY A 175 6.47 28.67 1.37
N LEU A 176 6.30 27.68 0.49
CA LEU A 176 7.33 26.78 -0.02
C LEU A 176 7.53 27.03 -1.50
N GLU A 177 8.72 26.68 -1.98
CA GLU A 177 9.10 26.74 -3.40
C GLU A 177 9.53 25.35 -3.84
N PRO A 178 9.44 25.01 -5.13
CA PRO A 178 9.92 23.74 -5.64
C PRO A 178 11.44 23.58 -5.45
N ASN A 179 11.92 22.35 -5.55
CA ASN A 179 13.35 22.07 -5.70
C ASN A 179 13.75 22.12 -7.19
N GLU A 180 15.05 22.30 -7.44
CA GLU A 180 15.63 22.02 -8.74
C GLU A 180 15.36 20.57 -9.17
N GLU A 181 15.42 20.32 -10.48
CA GLU A 181 15.30 18.98 -11.03
C GLU A 181 16.46 18.09 -10.56
N ALA A 182 16.18 16.83 -10.25
CA ALA A 182 17.22 15.86 -9.92
C ALA A 182 18.14 15.62 -11.13
N ASP A 183 19.42 15.32 -10.89
CA ASP A 183 20.29 14.91 -11.98
C ASP A 183 19.81 13.60 -12.64
N LYS A 184 20.26 13.39 -13.88
CA LYS A 184 19.82 12.27 -14.73
C LYS A 184 20.01 10.90 -14.07
N GLU A 185 21.06 10.69 -13.26
CA GLU A 185 21.33 9.39 -12.64
C GLU A 185 20.31 9.10 -11.53
N HIS A 186 20.09 10.03 -10.60
CA HIS A 186 19.09 9.86 -9.54
C HIS A 186 17.67 9.79 -10.09
N LEU A 187 17.35 10.60 -11.11
CA LEU A 187 16.04 10.59 -11.74
C LEU A 187 15.76 9.25 -12.43
N LEU A 188 16.74 8.70 -13.16
CA LEU A 188 16.59 7.40 -13.80
C LEU A 188 16.49 6.25 -12.79
N LYS A 189 17.30 6.27 -11.72
CA LYS A 189 17.20 5.27 -10.64
C LYS A 189 15.79 5.21 -10.08
N ARG A 190 15.24 6.38 -9.72
CA ARG A 190 13.89 6.53 -9.17
C ARG A 190 12.84 6.01 -10.15
N ALA A 191 12.87 6.47 -11.40
CA ALA A 191 11.91 6.07 -12.43
C ALA A 191 11.98 4.57 -12.73
N SER A 192 13.19 3.99 -12.82
CA SER A 192 13.38 2.56 -13.06
C SER A 192 12.78 1.71 -11.94
N LEU A 193 13.02 2.09 -10.68
CA LEU A 193 12.48 1.38 -9.51
C LEU A 193 10.95 1.55 -9.41
N ASP A 194 10.42 2.75 -9.64
CA ASP A 194 8.98 3.00 -9.59
C ASP A 194 8.20 2.33 -10.73
N ILE A 195 8.80 2.15 -11.91
CA ILE A 195 8.13 1.57 -13.08
C ILE A 195 8.35 0.07 -13.17
N THR A 196 9.58 -0.42 -12.94
CA THR A 196 9.96 -1.83 -13.18
C THR A 196 10.27 -2.61 -11.91
N GLY A 197 10.48 -1.91 -10.79
CA GLY A 197 10.95 -2.49 -9.54
C GLY A 197 12.41 -2.94 -9.57
N LEU A 198 13.16 -2.60 -10.62
CA LEU A 198 14.57 -2.94 -10.77
C LEU A 198 15.43 -1.66 -10.92
N PRO A 199 16.68 -1.67 -10.42
CA PRO A 199 17.63 -0.62 -10.74
C PRO A 199 17.94 -0.59 -12.25
N PRO A 200 18.23 0.59 -12.83
CA PRO A 200 18.62 0.68 -14.24
C PRO A 200 19.96 -0.03 -14.48
N SER A 201 20.12 -0.65 -15.64
CA SER A 201 21.44 -1.18 -16.02
C SER A 201 22.42 -0.05 -16.33
N VAL A 202 23.73 -0.34 -16.29
CA VAL A 202 24.75 0.65 -16.64
C VAL A 202 24.59 1.10 -18.09
N GLU A 203 24.26 0.18 -19.00
CA GLU A 203 24.03 0.49 -20.42
C GLU A 203 22.81 1.39 -20.61
N LEU A 204 21.73 1.15 -19.86
CA LEU A 204 20.54 1.99 -19.89
C LEU A 204 20.84 3.40 -19.38
N THR A 205 21.64 3.48 -18.32
CA THR A 205 22.10 4.74 -17.73
C THR A 205 22.97 5.52 -18.70
N ASP A 206 24.01 4.91 -19.26
CA ASP A 206 24.92 5.56 -20.21
C ASP A 206 24.17 6.05 -21.45
N ARG A 207 23.20 5.29 -21.95
CA ARG A 207 22.33 5.71 -23.06
C ARG A 207 21.49 6.94 -22.72
N PHE A 208 20.96 7.03 -21.49
CA PHE A 208 20.17 8.19 -21.06
C PHE A 208 21.05 9.43 -20.85
N LEU A 209 22.24 9.24 -20.26
CA LEU A 209 23.18 10.33 -20.04
C LEU A 209 23.64 10.95 -21.36
N ALA A 210 23.85 10.13 -22.39
CA ALA A 210 24.24 10.58 -23.74
C ALA A 210 23.09 11.15 -24.58
N ASP A 211 21.83 11.10 -24.11
CA ASP A 211 20.68 11.61 -24.84
C ASP A 211 20.38 13.07 -24.44
N ASP A 212 20.76 14.01 -25.32
CA ASP A 212 20.61 15.45 -25.09
C ASP A 212 19.32 16.03 -25.69
N ARG A 213 18.41 15.19 -26.18
CA ARG A 213 17.12 15.66 -26.69
C ARG A 213 16.25 16.22 -25.57
N PRO A 214 15.41 17.24 -25.86
CA PRO A 214 14.50 17.82 -24.86
C PRO A 214 13.51 16.84 -24.25
N ASP A 215 13.15 15.78 -24.99
CA ASP A 215 12.20 14.72 -24.59
C ASP A 215 12.90 13.42 -24.14
N ALA A 216 14.21 13.45 -23.89
CA ALA A 216 15.00 12.25 -23.56
C ALA A 216 14.44 11.48 -22.36
N TYR A 217 13.96 12.20 -21.33
CA TYR A 217 13.40 11.60 -20.14
C TYR A 217 12.06 10.89 -20.42
N GLU A 218 11.17 11.53 -21.16
CA GLU A 218 9.86 11.00 -21.55
C GLU A 218 10.03 9.73 -22.39
N ARG A 219 11.00 9.71 -23.31
CA ARG A 219 11.34 8.51 -24.09
C ARG A 219 11.92 7.39 -23.22
N MET A 220 12.68 7.74 -22.19
CA MET A 220 13.20 6.76 -21.23
C MET A 220 12.06 6.16 -20.40
N VAL A 221 11.11 6.97 -19.94
CA VAL A 221 9.88 6.51 -19.28
C VAL A 221 9.09 5.56 -20.18
N ASP A 222 8.93 5.88 -21.47
CA ASP A 222 8.26 5.00 -22.44
C ASP A 222 8.99 3.66 -22.60
N THR A 223 10.33 3.68 -22.58
CA THR A 223 11.13 2.46 -22.61
C THR A 223 10.86 1.60 -21.37
N LEU A 224 10.85 2.20 -20.18
CA LEU A 224 10.60 1.50 -18.92
C LEU A 224 9.17 0.94 -18.84
N LEU A 225 8.15 1.68 -19.29
CA LEU A 225 6.75 1.25 -19.31
C LEU A 225 6.49 0.11 -20.32
N ALA A 226 7.34 -0.02 -21.34
CA ALA A 226 7.29 -1.12 -22.30
C ALA A 226 7.97 -2.40 -21.78
N MET A 227 8.79 -2.32 -20.73
CA MET A 227 9.45 -3.50 -20.17
C MET A 227 8.43 -4.42 -19.49
N PRO A 228 8.55 -5.75 -19.66
CA PRO A 228 7.60 -6.69 -19.06
C PRO A 228 7.70 -6.76 -17.52
N GLN A 229 8.80 -6.25 -16.94
CA GLN A 229 8.97 -6.06 -15.50
C GLN A 229 7.98 -5.05 -14.90
N TYR A 230 7.37 -4.19 -15.73
CA TYR A 230 6.30 -3.29 -15.29
C TYR A 230 5.14 -4.06 -14.63
N GLY A 231 4.66 -5.13 -15.28
CA GLY A 231 3.57 -5.95 -14.74
C GLY A 231 3.94 -6.64 -13.43
N GLU A 232 5.19 -7.10 -13.28
CA GLU A 232 5.68 -7.68 -12.03
C GLU A 232 5.70 -6.64 -10.90
N LYS A 233 6.20 -5.42 -11.18
CA LYS A 233 6.21 -4.33 -10.20
C LYS A 233 4.79 -3.97 -9.75
N MET A 234 3.87 -3.84 -10.69
CA MET A 234 2.47 -3.50 -10.39
C MET A 234 1.75 -4.61 -9.62
N ALA A 235 2.12 -5.87 -9.89
CA ALA A 235 1.55 -7.02 -9.20
C ALA A 235 1.91 -7.07 -7.71
N ILE A 236 3.09 -6.60 -7.28
CA ILE A 236 3.53 -6.67 -5.86
C ILE A 236 2.48 -6.06 -4.92
N HIS A 237 2.08 -4.81 -5.19
CA HIS A 237 1.05 -4.14 -4.40
C HIS A 237 -0.29 -4.90 -4.50
N TRP A 238 -0.66 -5.33 -5.70
CA TRP A 238 -1.94 -6.04 -5.89
C TRP A 238 -2.00 -7.38 -5.15
N MET A 239 -0.87 -8.06 -4.97
CA MET A 239 -0.80 -9.27 -4.16
C MET A 239 -1.15 -8.99 -2.70
N ASP A 240 -0.80 -7.80 -2.16
CA ASP A 240 -1.12 -7.43 -0.77
C ASP A 240 -2.62 -7.19 -0.64
N VAL A 241 -3.17 -6.39 -1.57
CA VAL A 241 -4.60 -6.07 -1.65
C VAL A 241 -5.43 -7.35 -1.75
N ALA A 242 -4.99 -8.31 -2.57
CA ALA A 242 -5.70 -9.55 -2.81
C ALA A 242 -5.43 -10.63 -1.76
N ARG A 243 -4.57 -10.41 -0.77
CA ARG A 243 -4.16 -11.43 0.22
C ARG A 243 -3.49 -12.65 -0.45
N TYR A 244 -2.81 -12.50 -1.58
CA TYR A 244 -2.22 -13.63 -2.29
C TYR A 244 -1.20 -14.38 -1.41
N ALA A 245 -1.32 -15.71 -1.35
CA ALA A 245 -0.36 -16.59 -0.72
C ALA A 245 -0.32 -17.94 -1.43
N ASP A 246 0.77 -18.69 -1.24
CA ASP A 246 0.96 -20.01 -1.84
C ASP A 246 0.50 -21.15 -0.90
N SER A 247 -0.19 -20.80 0.19
CA SER A 247 -0.77 -21.72 1.16
C SER A 247 -2.15 -21.27 1.65
N HIS A 248 -2.93 -22.20 2.23
CA HIS A 248 -4.32 -21.91 2.60
C HIS A 248 -4.48 -21.00 3.83
N GLY A 249 -3.62 -21.15 4.83
CA GLY A 249 -3.68 -20.48 6.14
C GLY A 249 -4.23 -21.38 7.26
N TYR A 250 -4.50 -20.78 8.42
CA TYR A 250 -4.91 -21.45 9.67
C TYR A 250 -3.86 -22.45 10.20
N GLN A 251 -4.20 -23.32 11.16
CA GLN A 251 -3.26 -24.27 11.76
C GLN A 251 -2.80 -25.34 10.77
N ASP A 252 -3.73 -25.93 10.01
CA ASP A 252 -3.45 -26.87 8.93
C ASP A 252 -3.25 -26.11 7.61
N ASP A 253 -2.04 -25.58 7.42
CA ASP A 253 -1.67 -24.68 6.32
C ASP A 253 -0.99 -25.43 5.16
N ASN A 254 -1.78 -26.00 4.23
CA ASN A 254 -1.26 -26.71 3.06
C ASN A 254 -1.08 -25.82 1.82
N TYR A 255 -0.40 -26.38 0.82
CA TYR A 255 -0.10 -25.73 -0.45
C TYR A 255 -1.37 -25.34 -1.23
N ARG A 256 -1.30 -24.17 -1.87
CA ARG A 256 -2.36 -23.58 -2.68
C ARG A 256 -1.81 -23.19 -4.07
N SER A 257 -2.46 -23.62 -5.15
CA SER A 257 -2.06 -23.33 -6.54
C SER A 257 -2.67 -22.05 -7.12
N MET A 258 -2.52 -20.91 -6.44
CA MET A 258 -3.06 -19.62 -6.92
C MET A 258 -2.11 -18.82 -7.83
N TRP A 259 -0.86 -19.27 -8.01
CA TRP A 259 0.11 -18.59 -8.87
C TRP A 259 -0.35 -18.34 -10.32
N PRO A 260 -1.23 -19.14 -10.97
CA PRO A 260 -1.75 -18.80 -12.30
C PRO A 260 -2.55 -17.49 -12.32
N TRP A 261 -3.25 -17.17 -11.24
CA TRP A 261 -3.95 -15.89 -11.09
C TRP A 261 -2.96 -14.73 -10.93
N ARG A 262 -1.86 -14.90 -10.19
CA ARG A 262 -0.79 -13.89 -10.12
C ARG A 262 -0.20 -13.63 -11.51
N ASP A 263 0.04 -14.68 -12.29
CA ASP A 263 0.52 -14.53 -13.67
C ASP A 263 -0.47 -13.76 -14.56
N TRP A 264 -1.78 -13.98 -14.37
CA TRP A 264 -2.82 -13.18 -15.02
C TRP A 264 -2.77 -11.70 -14.61
N VAL A 265 -2.54 -11.39 -13.32
CA VAL A 265 -2.39 -10.00 -12.86
C VAL A 265 -1.19 -9.31 -13.53
N ILE A 266 -0.05 -10.00 -13.62
CA ILE A 266 1.14 -9.50 -14.32
C ILE A 266 0.82 -9.24 -15.80
N HIS A 267 0.14 -10.19 -16.45
CA HIS A 267 -0.30 -10.08 -17.83
C HIS A 267 -1.22 -8.86 -18.04
N ALA A 268 -2.25 -8.70 -17.21
CA ALA A 268 -3.23 -7.62 -17.32
C ALA A 268 -2.59 -6.23 -17.21
N PHE A 269 -1.62 -6.04 -16.31
CA PHE A 269 -0.88 -4.78 -16.24
C PHE A 269 0.05 -4.58 -17.44
N ASN A 270 0.72 -5.63 -17.92
CA ASN A 270 1.62 -5.53 -19.07
C ASN A 270 0.89 -5.20 -20.37
N THR A 271 -0.28 -5.79 -20.60
CA THR A 271 -1.17 -5.47 -21.72
C THR A 271 -1.95 -4.16 -21.52
N ASN A 272 -1.78 -3.51 -20.37
CA ASN A 272 -2.46 -2.27 -19.99
C ASN A 272 -3.99 -2.40 -20.11
N MET A 273 -4.51 -3.52 -19.62
CA MET A 273 -5.96 -3.75 -19.50
C MET A 273 -6.58 -2.56 -18.76
N PRO A 274 -7.66 -1.95 -19.29
CA PRO A 274 -8.37 -0.87 -18.60
C PRO A 274 -8.71 -1.28 -17.17
N TYR A 275 -8.43 -0.42 -16.19
CA TYR A 275 -8.66 -0.76 -14.78
C TYR A 275 -10.12 -1.13 -14.51
N SER A 276 -11.07 -0.51 -15.19
CA SER A 276 -12.49 -0.88 -15.11
C SER A 276 -12.73 -2.34 -15.51
N THR A 277 -12.08 -2.83 -16.57
CA THR A 277 -12.16 -4.22 -17.01
C THR A 277 -11.44 -5.14 -16.02
N PHE A 278 -10.25 -4.76 -15.58
CA PHE A 278 -9.45 -5.51 -14.62
C PHE A 278 -10.20 -5.78 -13.31
N VAL A 279 -10.89 -4.78 -12.74
CA VAL A 279 -11.68 -5.00 -11.52
C VAL A 279 -12.99 -5.73 -11.80
N THR A 280 -13.63 -5.48 -12.95
CA THR A 280 -14.88 -6.16 -13.33
C THR A 280 -14.68 -7.67 -13.48
N TRP A 281 -13.62 -8.09 -14.18
CA TRP A 281 -13.32 -9.51 -14.37
C TRP A 281 -12.96 -10.20 -13.05
N GLN A 282 -12.22 -9.52 -12.17
CA GLN A 282 -11.91 -10.05 -10.85
C GLN A 282 -13.16 -10.23 -9.97
N LEU A 283 -14.13 -9.32 -10.08
CA LEU A 283 -15.37 -9.40 -9.29
C LEU A 283 -16.38 -10.38 -9.88
N ALA A 284 -16.49 -10.48 -11.20
CA ALA A 284 -17.63 -11.12 -11.85
C ALA A 284 -17.35 -11.73 -13.23
N GLY A 285 -16.09 -12.03 -13.56
CA GLY A 285 -15.73 -12.62 -14.85
C GLY A 285 -16.48 -13.93 -15.16
N ASP A 286 -16.82 -14.71 -14.13
CA ASP A 286 -17.62 -15.94 -14.24
C ASP A 286 -19.10 -15.72 -14.53
N LEU A 287 -19.62 -14.51 -14.26
CA LEU A 287 -21.02 -14.14 -14.52
C LEU A 287 -21.20 -13.44 -15.87
N MET A 288 -20.13 -13.26 -16.65
CA MET A 288 -20.20 -12.66 -17.97
C MET A 288 -20.85 -13.63 -18.97
N PRO A 289 -21.71 -13.14 -19.89
CA PRO A 289 -22.27 -13.98 -20.94
C PRO A 289 -21.15 -14.61 -21.79
N GLY A 290 -21.11 -15.94 -21.86
CA GLY A 290 -20.04 -16.65 -22.59
C GLY A 290 -18.66 -16.47 -21.98
N ALA A 291 -18.56 -16.43 -20.63
CA ALA A 291 -17.33 -16.20 -19.90
C ALA A 291 -16.14 -17.01 -20.45
N THR A 292 -15.06 -16.32 -20.79
CA THR A 292 -13.83 -16.95 -21.28
C THR A 292 -13.04 -17.57 -20.14
N ARG A 293 -12.10 -18.46 -20.48
CA ARG A 293 -11.19 -19.08 -19.50
C ARG A 293 -10.35 -18.05 -18.73
N GLU A 294 -9.95 -16.97 -19.41
CA GLU A 294 -9.23 -15.86 -18.78
C GLU A 294 -10.13 -15.10 -17.80
N GLN A 295 -11.39 -14.83 -18.17
CA GLN A 295 -12.37 -14.18 -17.29
C GLN A 295 -12.67 -15.03 -16.05
N LEU A 296 -12.77 -16.35 -16.19
CA LEU A 296 -12.87 -17.27 -15.06
C LEU A 296 -11.64 -17.17 -14.15
N LEU A 297 -10.44 -17.24 -14.73
CA LEU A 297 -9.18 -17.15 -13.97
C LEU A 297 -9.09 -15.85 -13.17
N ALA A 298 -9.47 -14.70 -13.77
CA ALA A 298 -9.44 -13.39 -13.13
C ALA A 298 -10.20 -13.37 -11.78
N THR A 299 -11.29 -14.12 -11.67
CA THR A 299 -12.11 -14.18 -10.45
C THR A 299 -11.38 -14.79 -9.24
N GLY A 300 -10.21 -15.40 -9.45
CA GLY A 300 -9.31 -15.89 -8.41
C GLY A 300 -8.97 -14.85 -7.33
N PHE A 301 -9.09 -13.55 -7.63
CA PHE A 301 -8.99 -12.45 -6.64
C PHE A 301 -9.88 -12.71 -5.41
N ASN A 302 -11.12 -13.13 -5.65
CA ASN A 302 -12.09 -13.39 -4.59
C ASN A 302 -11.79 -14.70 -3.84
N ARG A 303 -10.95 -15.59 -4.36
CA ARG A 303 -10.61 -16.88 -3.76
C ARG A 303 -9.29 -16.89 -2.99
N ASN A 304 -8.64 -15.73 -2.91
CA ASN A 304 -7.39 -15.62 -2.18
C ASN A 304 -7.56 -15.57 -0.65
N HIS A 305 -8.77 -15.46 -0.08
CA HIS A 305 -8.97 -15.49 1.39
C HIS A 305 -8.42 -16.77 2.06
N LYS A 306 -8.30 -16.78 3.39
CA LYS A 306 -7.92 -18.00 4.13
C LYS A 306 -9.00 -19.06 4.03
N ILE A 307 -8.59 -20.33 3.94
CA ILE A 307 -9.51 -21.47 3.89
C ILE A 307 -9.03 -22.47 4.94
N THR A 308 -9.91 -22.91 5.84
CA THR A 308 -9.57 -23.95 6.82
C THR A 308 -9.64 -25.34 6.20
N GLU A 309 -8.71 -26.18 6.61
CA GLU A 309 -8.66 -27.62 6.31
C GLU A 309 -8.77 -28.45 7.61
N GLU A 310 -9.04 -27.79 8.74
CA GLU A 310 -9.00 -28.37 10.07
C GLU A 310 -10.28 -29.18 10.35
N GLY A 311 -10.11 -30.42 10.81
CA GLY A 311 -11.24 -31.21 11.30
C GLY A 311 -11.84 -30.61 12.58
N GLY A 312 -13.16 -30.74 12.75
CA GLY A 312 -13.86 -30.31 13.98
C GLY A 312 -14.31 -28.85 14.01
N VAL A 313 -14.11 -28.10 12.92
CA VAL A 313 -14.67 -26.76 12.74
C VAL A 313 -16.16 -26.79 12.38
N ILE A 314 -16.86 -25.69 12.61
CA ILE A 314 -18.23 -25.49 12.17
C ILE A 314 -18.22 -24.98 10.73
N ASP A 315 -18.70 -25.79 9.78
CA ASP A 315 -18.70 -25.47 8.35
C ASP A 315 -19.34 -24.10 8.05
N GLU A 316 -20.52 -23.85 8.62
CA GLU A 316 -21.24 -22.60 8.35
C GLU A 316 -20.52 -21.35 8.90
N GLU A 317 -19.83 -21.46 10.03
CA GLU A 317 -19.06 -20.36 10.62
C GLU A 317 -17.97 -19.90 9.66
N TYR A 318 -17.17 -20.83 9.16
CA TYR A 318 -16.09 -20.52 8.22
C TYR A 318 -16.61 -20.03 6.87
N ARG A 319 -17.71 -20.60 6.36
CA ARG A 319 -18.34 -20.11 5.13
C ARG A 319 -18.78 -18.63 5.29
N VAL A 320 -19.38 -18.27 6.43
CA VAL A 320 -19.78 -16.89 6.74
C VAL A 320 -18.56 -15.96 6.87
N GLU A 321 -17.46 -16.44 7.47
CA GLU A 321 -16.21 -15.68 7.53
C GLU A 321 -15.58 -15.45 6.14
N TYR A 322 -15.66 -16.41 5.21
CA TYR A 322 -15.16 -16.24 3.84
C TYR A 322 -15.94 -15.18 3.06
N VAL A 323 -17.26 -15.15 3.22
CA VAL A 323 -18.11 -14.11 2.62
C VAL A 323 -17.83 -12.75 3.27
N SER A 324 -17.60 -12.72 4.59
CA SER A 324 -17.20 -11.51 5.31
C SER A 324 -15.85 -10.98 4.85
N ASP A 325 -14.84 -11.84 4.64
CA ASP A 325 -13.53 -11.44 4.11
C ASP A 325 -13.66 -10.77 2.74
N ARG A 326 -14.44 -11.37 1.82
CA ARG A 326 -14.69 -10.80 0.49
C ARG A 326 -15.42 -9.47 0.57
N THR A 327 -16.38 -9.34 1.48
CA THR A 327 -17.12 -8.09 1.73
C THR A 327 -16.20 -6.99 2.23
N ASN A 328 -15.41 -7.26 3.28
CA ASN A 328 -14.45 -6.32 3.85
C ASN A 328 -13.36 -5.93 2.85
N THR A 329 -12.88 -6.91 2.09
CA THR A 329 -11.93 -6.69 1.00
C THR A 329 -12.52 -5.79 -0.06
N PHE A 330 -13.77 -5.99 -0.47
CA PHE A 330 -14.38 -5.12 -1.47
C PHE A 330 -14.39 -3.66 -0.99
N GLY A 331 -14.81 -3.44 0.27
CA GLY A 331 -14.80 -2.13 0.93
C GLY A 331 -13.41 -1.49 0.91
N LYS A 332 -12.41 -2.20 1.43
CA LYS A 332 -11.03 -1.68 1.49
C LYS A 332 -10.41 -1.54 0.11
N ALA A 333 -10.49 -2.56 -0.75
CA ALA A 333 -9.76 -2.66 -2.01
C ALA A 333 -10.31 -1.76 -3.12
N PHE A 334 -11.62 -1.61 -3.27
CA PHE A 334 -12.18 -0.94 -4.45
C PHE A 334 -12.77 0.44 -4.15
N ILE A 335 -13.35 0.62 -2.96
CA ILE A 335 -14.00 1.87 -2.57
C ILE A 335 -13.32 2.56 -1.38
N GLY A 336 -12.23 2.00 -0.85
CA GLY A 336 -11.37 2.65 0.13
C GLY A 336 -12.09 3.01 1.43
N VAL A 337 -12.99 2.15 1.92
CA VAL A 337 -13.72 2.37 3.17
C VAL A 337 -13.66 1.14 4.08
N THR A 338 -13.66 1.36 5.39
CA THR A 338 -13.67 0.32 6.42
C THR A 338 -15.10 0.00 6.83
N ILE A 339 -15.74 -0.94 6.13
CA ILE A 339 -17.12 -1.33 6.42
C ILE A 339 -17.22 -2.40 7.51
N GLU A 340 -16.11 -2.98 7.96
CA GLU A 340 -16.11 -4.15 8.85
C GLU A 340 -16.79 -3.92 10.21
N CYS A 341 -16.76 -2.69 10.76
CA CYS A 341 -17.47 -2.38 12.00
C CYS A 341 -18.99 -2.56 11.83
N ALA A 342 -19.49 -2.36 10.60
CA ALA A 342 -20.90 -2.56 10.27
C ALA A 342 -21.34 -4.04 10.31
N LYS A 343 -20.42 -5.00 10.49
CA LYS A 343 -20.77 -6.43 10.66
C LYS A 343 -21.63 -6.65 11.92
N CYS A 344 -21.29 -6.00 13.03
CA CYS A 344 -21.90 -6.32 14.33
C CYS A 344 -22.96 -5.29 14.79
N HIS A 345 -22.86 -4.05 14.32
CA HIS A 345 -23.74 -2.93 14.66
C HIS A 345 -23.62 -1.84 13.58
N ASP A 346 -24.48 -0.83 13.54
CA ASP A 346 -24.31 0.30 12.62
C ASP A 346 -22.93 0.94 12.78
N HIS A 347 -22.28 1.31 11.68
CA HIS A 347 -20.93 1.86 11.74
C HIS A 347 -20.88 3.11 12.63
N LYS A 348 -19.85 3.18 13.48
CA LYS A 348 -19.78 4.20 14.55
C LYS A 348 -19.68 5.64 14.02
N TYR A 349 -19.01 5.83 12.89
CA TYR A 349 -18.71 7.16 12.32
C TYR A 349 -19.27 7.34 10.91
N ASP A 350 -18.94 6.41 10.03
CA ASP A 350 -19.47 6.39 8.66
C ASP A 350 -20.97 6.08 8.57
N PRO A 351 -21.65 6.64 7.55
CA PRO A 351 -23.08 6.43 7.32
C PRO A 351 -23.36 5.09 6.65
N PHE A 352 -22.93 3.99 7.29
CA PHE A 352 -23.15 2.61 6.86
C PHE A 352 -23.91 1.86 7.94
N SER A 353 -25.12 1.40 7.64
CA SER A 353 -25.87 0.57 8.57
C SER A 353 -25.40 -0.89 8.55
N GLN A 354 -25.72 -1.63 9.60
CA GLN A 354 -25.52 -3.08 9.63
C GLN A 354 -26.31 -3.77 8.50
N GLU A 355 -27.53 -3.30 8.21
CA GLU A 355 -28.31 -3.78 7.08
C GLU A 355 -27.55 -3.62 5.76
N GLU A 356 -26.95 -2.45 5.51
CA GLU A 356 -26.18 -2.19 4.29
C GLU A 356 -24.92 -3.06 4.18
N TYR A 357 -24.26 -3.39 5.30
CA TYR A 357 -23.17 -4.39 5.30
C TYR A 357 -23.67 -5.74 4.80
N TYR A 358 -24.79 -6.24 5.33
CA TYR A 358 -25.33 -7.55 4.91
C TYR A 358 -25.93 -7.53 3.50
N LYS A 359 -26.36 -6.37 2.99
CA LYS A 359 -26.72 -6.18 1.58
C LYS A 359 -25.51 -6.31 0.66
N LEU A 360 -24.35 -5.78 1.06
CA LEU A 360 -23.12 -5.96 0.30
C LEU A 360 -22.61 -7.41 0.40
N TYR A 361 -22.68 -8.01 1.59
CA TYR A 361 -22.40 -9.42 1.84
C TYR A 361 -23.18 -10.36 0.92
N ALA A 362 -24.45 -10.05 0.65
CA ALA A 362 -25.32 -10.87 -0.18
C ALA A 362 -24.81 -11.08 -1.61
N PHE A 363 -24.00 -10.15 -2.17
CA PHE A 363 -23.37 -10.35 -3.48
C PHE A 363 -22.39 -11.53 -3.49
N PHE A 364 -21.78 -11.83 -2.35
CA PHE A 364 -20.74 -12.85 -2.21
C PHE A 364 -21.28 -14.16 -1.60
N ASN A 365 -22.48 -14.15 -1.03
CA ASN A 365 -23.05 -15.28 -0.29
C ASN A 365 -23.51 -16.45 -1.18
N SER A 366 -23.55 -16.28 -2.51
CA SER A 366 -24.06 -17.30 -3.45
C SER A 366 -22.98 -18.14 -4.12
N VAL A 367 -21.70 -17.95 -3.76
CA VAL A 367 -20.60 -18.78 -4.28
C VAL A 367 -20.79 -20.23 -3.86
N LYS A 368 -20.52 -21.17 -4.77
CA LYS A 368 -20.57 -22.63 -4.57
C LYS A 368 -19.40 -23.15 -3.72
N GLU A 369 -19.09 -22.45 -2.63
CA GLU A 369 -18.09 -22.84 -1.66
C GLU A 369 -18.73 -23.36 -0.36
N VAL A 370 -17.95 -24.15 0.36
CA VAL A 370 -18.24 -24.66 1.70
C VAL A 370 -17.23 -24.07 2.68
N GLY A 371 -17.51 -24.13 3.98
CA GLY A 371 -16.57 -23.63 4.99
C GLY A 371 -15.38 -24.56 5.17
N LEU A 372 -15.64 -25.86 5.27
CA LEU A 372 -14.66 -26.91 5.45
C LEU A 372 -14.60 -27.80 4.20
N GLU A 373 -13.42 -27.89 3.60
CA GLU A 373 -13.12 -28.88 2.56
C GLU A 373 -11.95 -29.74 3.05
N SER A 374 -12.27 -30.77 3.84
CA SER A 374 -11.34 -31.61 4.63
C SER A 374 -10.39 -32.50 3.81
N VAL A 375 -10.36 -32.35 2.48
CA VAL A 375 -9.50 -33.16 1.61
C VAL A 375 -8.12 -32.51 1.58
N VAL A 376 -7.16 -33.18 2.22
CA VAL A 376 -5.75 -32.78 2.26
C VAL A 376 -4.92 -33.85 1.56
N GLY A 377 -4.06 -33.45 0.61
CA GLY A 377 -3.06 -34.32 0.02
C GLY A 377 -3.02 -34.30 -1.51
N GLY A 378 -1.82 -34.19 -2.06
CA GLY A 378 -1.55 -34.29 -3.49
C GLY A 378 -2.11 -33.14 -4.34
N PRO A 379 -1.78 -33.10 -5.65
CA PRO A 379 -2.15 -32.00 -6.54
C PRO A 379 -3.65 -31.74 -6.71
N ASP A 380 -4.50 -32.75 -6.48
CA ASP A 380 -5.96 -32.62 -6.57
C ASP A 380 -6.59 -31.77 -5.46
N THR A 381 -5.82 -31.42 -4.42
CA THR A 381 -6.30 -30.64 -3.27
C THR A 381 -5.77 -29.21 -3.22
N TYR A 382 -4.90 -28.81 -4.16
CA TYR A 382 -4.23 -27.51 -4.19
C TYR A 382 -5.16 -26.33 -4.50
N ALA A 383 -6.38 -26.62 -4.97
CA ALA A 383 -7.45 -25.64 -5.13
C ALA A 383 -8.75 -26.19 -4.52
N LYS A 384 -9.55 -25.27 -3.98
CA LYS A 384 -10.84 -25.54 -3.32
C LYS A 384 -11.99 -25.10 -4.20
N LYS A 385 -13.14 -25.76 -4.08
CA LYS A 385 -14.27 -25.54 -4.99
C LYS A 385 -14.92 -24.16 -4.81
N PRO A 386 -15.48 -23.57 -5.89
CA PRO A 386 -15.22 -23.88 -7.30
C PRO A 386 -13.76 -23.65 -7.72
N TYR A 387 -13.29 -24.51 -8.63
CA TYR A 387 -11.99 -24.38 -9.28
C TYR A 387 -12.11 -24.69 -10.77
N MET A 388 -11.13 -24.23 -11.54
CA MET A 388 -10.94 -24.65 -12.93
C MET A 388 -9.64 -25.44 -13.05
N GLU A 389 -9.62 -26.44 -13.93
CA GLU A 389 -8.39 -27.12 -14.35
C GLU A 389 -7.81 -26.41 -15.57
N ILE A 390 -6.51 -26.15 -15.60
CA ILE A 390 -5.80 -25.51 -16.72
C ILE A 390 -4.96 -26.57 -17.44
N SER A 391 -5.32 -26.89 -18.67
CA SER A 391 -4.62 -27.89 -19.49
C SER A 391 -3.40 -27.29 -20.22
N ASN A 392 -2.48 -28.16 -20.66
CA ASN A 392 -1.33 -27.72 -21.49
C ASN A 392 -1.80 -27.10 -22.83
N ASP A 393 -2.90 -27.58 -23.41
CA ASP A 393 -3.47 -27.01 -24.64
C ASP A 393 -4.05 -25.61 -24.40
N GLU A 394 -4.66 -25.37 -23.24
CA GLU A 394 -5.13 -24.05 -22.87
C GLU A 394 -3.98 -23.08 -22.65
N VAL A 395 -2.90 -23.51 -22.00
CA VAL A 395 -1.68 -22.69 -21.86
C VAL A 395 -1.08 -22.35 -23.23
N LYS A 396 -1.09 -23.30 -24.18
CA LYS A 396 -0.54 -23.07 -25.52
C LYS A 396 -1.36 -22.09 -26.36
N ASN A 397 -2.69 -22.09 -26.22
CA ASN A 397 -3.59 -21.41 -27.17
C ASN A 397 -4.39 -20.24 -26.58
N ILE A 398 -4.68 -20.25 -25.27
CA ILE A 398 -5.60 -19.30 -24.62
C ILE A 398 -4.89 -18.51 -23.53
N LEU A 399 -4.21 -19.22 -22.62
CA LEU A 399 -3.58 -18.66 -21.42
C LEU A 399 -2.05 -18.64 -21.58
N THR A 400 -1.58 -18.07 -22.69
CA THR A 400 -0.16 -18.09 -23.11
C THR A 400 0.81 -17.37 -22.17
N PHE A 401 0.28 -16.55 -21.26
CA PHE A 401 1.05 -15.89 -20.21
C PHE A 401 1.35 -16.81 -19.01
N ILE A 402 0.71 -17.98 -18.89
CA ILE A 402 0.91 -18.91 -17.78
C ILE A 402 2.17 -19.75 -18.04
N ASN A 403 3.14 -19.64 -17.14
CA ASN A 403 4.38 -20.42 -17.23
C ASN A 403 4.23 -21.76 -16.49
N LYS A 404 3.38 -22.64 -17.03
CA LYS A 404 3.08 -23.95 -16.43
C LYS A 404 4.25 -24.92 -16.65
N PRO A 405 4.85 -25.49 -15.58
CA PRO A 405 5.79 -26.61 -15.73
C PRO A 405 5.09 -27.83 -16.34
N ASP A 406 5.86 -28.67 -17.03
CA ASP A 406 5.35 -29.94 -17.56
C ASP A 406 5.22 -31.00 -16.46
N THR A 407 4.30 -30.71 -15.53
CA THR A 407 3.88 -31.58 -14.45
C THR A 407 2.40 -31.92 -14.62
N ASN A 408 1.94 -32.94 -13.91
CA ASN A 408 0.53 -33.33 -13.86
C ASN A 408 -0.38 -32.14 -13.45
N LYS A 409 -1.67 -32.28 -13.77
CA LYS A 409 -2.86 -31.46 -13.45
C LYS A 409 -2.61 -30.15 -12.67
N LEU A 410 -2.97 -29.02 -13.29
CA LEU A 410 -2.98 -27.69 -12.66
C LEU A 410 -4.43 -27.27 -12.41
N ILE A 411 -4.82 -27.09 -11.15
CA ILE A 411 -6.11 -26.54 -10.75
C ILE A 411 -5.93 -25.19 -10.06
N VAL A 412 -6.91 -24.29 -10.17
CA VAL A 412 -6.90 -22.97 -9.51
C VAL A 412 -8.31 -22.61 -9.06
N SER A 413 -8.44 -22.12 -7.82
CA SER A 413 -9.73 -21.69 -7.28
C SER A 413 -10.21 -20.44 -8.02
N VAL A 414 -11.47 -20.48 -8.44
CA VAL A 414 -12.16 -19.40 -9.13
C VAL A 414 -13.51 -19.16 -8.49
N MET A 415 -14.23 -18.15 -8.91
CA MET A 415 -15.62 -17.97 -8.51
C MET A 415 -16.54 -18.83 -9.37
N GLY A 416 -17.71 -19.11 -8.82
CA GLY A 416 -18.78 -19.84 -9.47
C GLY A 416 -19.97 -19.88 -8.52
N ASP A 417 -21.07 -19.27 -8.94
CA ASP A 417 -22.26 -19.13 -8.10
C ASP A 417 -23.18 -20.37 -8.20
N LEU A 418 -24.04 -20.53 -7.20
CA LEU A 418 -25.13 -21.51 -7.21
C LEU A 418 -26.22 -21.11 -8.21
N ASP A 419 -26.96 -22.10 -8.73
CA ASP A 419 -28.10 -21.86 -9.63
C ASP A 419 -29.22 -21.06 -8.95
N THR A 420 -29.32 -21.16 -7.63
CA THR A 420 -30.24 -20.39 -6.78
C THR A 420 -29.45 -19.61 -5.74
N ALA A 421 -29.70 -18.31 -5.67
CA ALA A 421 -29.04 -17.42 -4.72
C ALA A 421 -29.35 -17.85 -3.26
N ARG A 422 -28.33 -17.86 -2.40
CA ARG A 422 -28.55 -18.12 -0.97
C ARG A 422 -29.23 -16.91 -0.35
N LYS A 423 -30.21 -17.17 0.52
CA LYS A 423 -30.77 -16.12 1.39
C LYS A 423 -29.68 -15.53 2.28
N SER A 424 -29.70 -14.22 2.44
CA SER A 424 -28.81 -13.48 3.34
C SER A 424 -29.63 -12.82 4.43
N TYR A 425 -29.10 -12.83 5.65
CA TYR A 425 -29.73 -12.24 6.82
C TYR A 425 -28.77 -11.26 7.48
N ILE A 426 -29.33 -10.26 8.16
CA ILE A 426 -28.55 -9.50 9.16
C ILE A 426 -28.19 -10.46 10.28
N LEU A 427 -26.90 -10.63 10.58
CA LEU A 427 -26.47 -11.48 11.68
C LEU A 427 -26.37 -10.66 12.97
N GLN A 428 -27.10 -11.06 14.01
CA GLN A 428 -27.11 -10.35 15.28
C GLN A 428 -25.72 -10.37 15.91
N ARG A 429 -25.14 -9.19 16.14
CA ARG A 429 -23.74 -9.03 16.60
C ARG A 429 -22.70 -9.77 15.74
N GLY A 430 -23.01 -10.05 14.47
CA GLY A 430 -22.13 -10.77 13.57
C GLY A 430 -22.03 -12.28 13.81
N VAL A 431 -22.87 -12.87 14.67
CA VAL A 431 -22.84 -14.30 15.02
C VAL A 431 -23.47 -15.13 13.89
N TYR A 432 -22.73 -16.12 13.39
CA TYR A 432 -23.05 -16.83 12.14
C TYR A 432 -24.42 -17.50 12.10
N ASP A 433 -24.93 -18.02 13.23
CA ASP A 433 -26.20 -18.75 13.34
C ASP A 433 -27.37 -17.91 13.90
N ASN A 434 -27.13 -16.65 14.28
CA ASN A 434 -28.14 -15.78 14.85
C ASN A 434 -28.73 -14.83 13.80
N HIS A 435 -29.64 -15.37 12.99
CA HIS A 435 -30.27 -14.66 11.87
C HIS A 435 -31.33 -13.65 12.34
N GLY A 436 -31.23 -12.43 11.84
CA GLY A 436 -32.25 -11.39 11.90
C GLY A 436 -33.04 -11.28 10.59
N THR A 437 -33.25 -10.04 10.13
CA THR A 437 -34.03 -9.74 8.92
C THR A 437 -33.32 -10.21 7.65
N GLU A 438 -34.08 -10.81 6.72
CA GLU A 438 -33.60 -11.16 5.38
C GLU A 438 -33.29 -9.89 4.56
N VAL A 439 -32.18 -9.90 3.82
CA VAL A 439 -31.73 -8.79 2.98
C VAL A 439 -31.42 -9.26 1.56
N LEU A 440 -31.60 -8.35 0.60
CA LEU A 440 -31.26 -8.56 -0.80
C LEU A 440 -29.98 -7.79 -1.17
N PRO A 441 -29.23 -8.22 -2.21
CA PRO A 441 -28.03 -7.52 -2.65
C PRO A 441 -28.24 -6.02 -2.87
N GLY A 442 -27.32 -5.21 -2.34
CA GLY A 442 -27.37 -3.76 -2.42
C GLY A 442 -26.11 -3.09 -1.86
N THR A 443 -25.96 -1.79 -2.12
CA THR A 443 -24.78 -1.01 -1.75
C THR A 443 -25.14 0.10 -0.75
N PRO A 444 -24.16 0.65 -0.02
CA PRO A 444 -24.40 1.80 0.84
C PRO A 444 -24.97 2.99 0.06
N ARG A 445 -26.15 3.47 0.47
CA ARG A 445 -26.85 4.56 -0.24
C ARG A 445 -26.11 5.89 -0.16
N SER A 446 -25.34 6.07 0.90
CA SER A 446 -24.50 7.25 1.14
C SER A 446 -23.43 7.43 0.07
N ILE A 447 -22.93 6.34 -0.54
CA ILE A 447 -21.93 6.39 -1.63
C ILE A 447 -22.62 6.54 -2.99
N LEU A 448 -23.45 5.55 -3.34
CA LEU A 448 -24.23 5.52 -4.57
C LEU A 448 -25.29 4.44 -4.44
N ALA A 449 -26.57 4.80 -4.61
CA ALA A 449 -27.67 3.85 -4.55
C ALA A 449 -27.57 2.77 -5.64
N PHE A 450 -27.76 1.51 -5.26
CA PHE A 450 -27.75 0.38 -6.18
C PHE A 450 -29.02 0.33 -7.06
N LYS A 451 -28.84 0.16 -8.38
CA LYS A 451 -29.93 0.02 -9.36
C LYS A 451 -29.69 -1.10 -10.38
N GLY A 452 -28.66 -1.91 -10.17
CA GLY A 452 -28.21 -2.94 -11.10
C GLY A 452 -28.83 -4.30 -10.84
N ARG A 453 -28.29 -5.29 -11.53
CA ARG A 453 -28.61 -6.72 -11.35
C ARG A 453 -28.18 -7.14 -9.94
N PRO A 454 -28.99 -7.86 -9.14
CA PRO A 454 -28.63 -8.22 -7.76
C PRO A 454 -27.61 -9.37 -7.70
N ASN A 455 -26.46 -9.23 -8.36
CA ASN A 455 -25.36 -10.18 -8.40
C ASN A 455 -24.01 -9.47 -8.55
N ARG A 456 -22.88 -10.20 -8.51
CA ARG A 456 -21.54 -9.59 -8.56
C ARG A 456 -21.28 -8.80 -9.85
N LEU A 457 -21.91 -9.17 -10.97
CA LEU A 457 -21.78 -8.41 -12.22
C LEU A 457 -22.43 -7.02 -12.08
N GLY A 458 -23.63 -6.94 -11.48
CA GLY A 458 -24.25 -5.64 -11.18
C GLY A 458 -23.45 -4.83 -10.17
N LEU A 459 -22.79 -5.47 -9.19
CA LEU A 459 -21.87 -4.80 -8.27
C LEU A 459 -20.64 -4.24 -9.00
N ALA A 460 -20.09 -4.98 -9.96
CA ALA A 460 -18.97 -4.51 -10.79
C ALA A 460 -19.37 -3.33 -11.69
N GLU A 461 -20.56 -3.39 -12.32
CA GLU A 461 -21.14 -2.28 -13.08
C GLU A 461 -21.34 -1.03 -12.21
N TRP A 462 -21.81 -1.20 -10.97
CA TRP A 462 -21.92 -0.12 -9.98
C TRP A 462 -20.56 0.46 -9.59
N LEU A 463 -19.53 -0.37 -9.48
CA LEU A 463 -18.19 0.04 -9.07
C LEU A 463 -17.55 0.95 -10.12
N VAL A 464 -17.66 0.61 -11.40
CA VAL A 464 -17.01 1.36 -12.50
C VAL A 464 -17.90 2.44 -13.11
N SER A 465 -19.09 2.66 -12.53
CA SER A 465 -19.98 3.75 -12.93
C SER A 465 -19.28 5.11 -12.79
N PRO A 466 -19.42 6.03 -13.77
CA PRO A 466 -18.91 7.40 -13.65
C PRO A 466 -19.54 8.20 -12.49
N GLN A 467 -20.66 7.72 -11.95
CA GLN A 467 -21.33 8.31 -10.79
C GLN A 467 -20.81 7.75 -9.47
N ASN A 468 -19.98 6.70 -9.49
CA ASN A 468 -19.34 6.18 -8.28
C ASN A 468 -18.23 7.14 -7.85
N PRO A 469 -18.30 7.72 -6.64
CA PRO A 469 -17.37 8.77 -6.23
C PRO A 469 -16.00 8.25 -5.77
N LEU A 470 -15.85 6.95 -5.53
CA LEU A 470 -14.68 6.40 -4.82
C LEU A 470 -13.72 5.66 -5.74
N THR A 471 -14.19 4.80 -6.64
CA THR A 471 -13.34 3.85 -7.39
C THR A 471 -12.11 4.50 -8.05
N ALA A 472 -12.33 5.58 -8.80
CA ALA A 472 -11.24 6.28 -9.48
C ALA A 472 -10.33 7.03 -8.50
N ARG A 473 -10.89 7.72 -7.49
CA ARG A 473 -10.11 8.42 -6.46
C ARG A 473 -9.22 7.47 -5.68
N VAL A 474 -9.76 6.33 -5.26
CA VAL A 474 -9.05 5.32 -4.47
C VAL A 474 -7.89 4.74 -5.26
N PHE A 475 -8.12 4.38 -6.53
CA PHE A 475 -7.05 3.82 -7.36
C PHE A 475 -5.96 4.86 -7.66
N VAL A 476 -6.32 6.07 -8.09
CA VAL A 476 -5.37 7.17 -8.33
C VAL A 476 -4.56 7.48 -7.06
N ASN A 477 -5.21 7.55 -5.90
CA ASN A 477 -4.53 7.82 -4.64
C ASN A 477 -3.51 6.74 -4.27
N ARG A 478 -3.78 5.47 -4.61
CA ARG A 478 -2.82 4.38 -4.41
C ARG A 478 -1.66 4.45 -5.39
N MET A 479 -1.94 4.73 -6.66
CA MET A 479 -0.87 4.96 -7.64
C MET A 479 0.05 6.11 -7.20
N TRP A 480 -0.55 7.18 -6.69
CA TRP A 480 0.17 8.29 -6.07
C TRP A 480 0.98 7.85 -4.85
N GLN A 481 0.40 7.05 -3.95
CA GLN A 481 1.09 6.50 -2.78
C GLN A 481 2.29 5.63 -3.16
N GLU A 482 2.18 4.77 -4.17
CA GLU A 482 3.28 3.89 -4.59
C GLU A 482 4.48 4.68 -5.14
N VAL A 483 4.20 5.85 -5.74
CA VAL A 483 5.23 6.73 -6.31
C VAL A 483 5.81 7.67 -5.25
N PHE A 484 4.97 8.32 -4.43
CA PHE A 484 5.38 9.35 -3.48
C PHE A 484 5.51 8.87 -2.02
N GLY A 485 5.19 7.60 -1.73
CA GLY A 485 5.23 6.99 -0.39
C GLY A 485 4.05 7.41 0.51
N ARG A 486 3.28 8.40 0.06
CA ARG A 486 2.13 8.98 0.74
C ARG A 486 1.07 9.30 -0.30
N GLY A 487 -0.15 8.78 -0.11
CA GLY A 487 -1.30 9.16 -0.94
C GLY A 487 -1.69 10.63 -0.70
N ILE A 488 -2.37 11.24 -1.69
CA ILE A 488 -3.02 12.55 -1.53
C ILE A 488 -3.92 12.53 -0.29
N VAL A 489 -4.67 11.44 -0.12
CA VAL A 489 -5.30 10.99 1.13
C VAL A 489 -4.36 9.98 1.78
N LYS A 490 -3.85 10.31 2.97
CA LYS A 490 -2.85 9.47 3.68
C LYS A 490 -3.40 8.10 4.08
N THR A 491 -4.67 8.06 4.46
CA THR A 491 -5.41 6.87 4.88
C THR A 491 -5.98 6.14 3.66
N SER A 492 -5.12 5.55 2.83
CA SER A 492 -5.52 4.97 1.53
C SER A 492 -6.55 3.83 1.60
N GLY A 493 -6.79 3.26 2.78
CA GLY A 493 -7.83 2.27 3.05
C GLY A 493 -9.10 2.82 3.71
N ASP A 494 -9.14 4.12 4.03
CA ASP A 494 -10.27 4.80 4.67
C ASP A 494 -10.41 6.25 4.17
N PHE A 495 -11.36 6.45 3.26
CA PHE A 495 -11.85 7.73 2.73
C PHE A 495 -13.11 8.22 3.48
N GLY A 496 -13.55 7.47 4.49
CA GLY A 496 -14.70 7.78 5.31
C GLY A 496 -14.45 8.92 6.28
N MET A 497 -15.31 8.99 7.30
CA MET A 497 -15.37 10.04 8.30
C MET A 497 -14.19 10.04 9.27
N GLN A 498 -13.42 8.95 9.33
CA GLN A 498 -12.18 8.83 10.13
C GLN A 498 -10.92 8.91 9.26
N GLY A 499 -11.09 8.97 7.93
CA GLY A 499 -10.00 9.19 6.99
C GLY A 499 -9.40 10.58 7.12
N GLU A 500 -8.13 10.71 6.77
CA GLU A 500 -7.47 12.01 6.67
C GLU A 500 -8.00 12.77 5.45
N LEU A 501 -8.15 14.09 5.57
CA LEU A 501 -8.53 14.92 4.41
C LEU A 501 -7.45 14.85 3.31
N PRO A 502 -7.83 14.92 2.03
CA PRO A 502 -6.86 15.02 0.95
C PRO A 502 -6.00 16.29 1.11
N SER A 503 -4.70 16.15 0.95
CA SER A 503 -3.76 17.29 0.93
C SER A 503 -4.01 18.23 -0.25
N HIS A 504 -4.39 17.65 -1.40
CA HIS A 504 -4.69 18.37 -2.64
C HIS A 504 -6.04 17.87 -3.19
N PRO A 505 -7.18 18.33 -2.63
CA PRO A 505 -8.51 17.84 -3.02
C PRO A 505 -8.81 18.03 -4.51
N ALA A 506 -8.47 19.19 -5.07
CA ALA A 506 -8.69 19.49 -6.47
C ALA A 506 -7.88 18.58 -7.40
N LEU A 507 -6.62 18.30 -7.05
CA LEU A 507 -5.77 17.36 -7.78
C LEU A 507 -6.34 15.94 -7.79
N LEU A 508 -6.80 15.45 -6.62
CA LEU A 508 -7.38 14.12 -6.51
C LEU A 508 -8.61 13.96 -7.42
N ASP A 509 -9.51 14.94 -7.39
CA ASP A 509 -10.70 14.95 -8.23
C ASP A 509 -10.36 15.07 -9.72
N TRP A 510 -9.40 15.94 -10.05
CA TRP A 510 -8.93 16.11 -11.42
C TRP A 510 -8.34 14.82 -11.98
N LEU A 511 -7.41 14.18 -11.26
CA LEU A 511 -6.80 12.91 -11.66
C LEU A 511 -7.83 11.79 -11.76
N ALA A 512 -8.80 11.72 -10.84
CA ALA A 512 -9.86 10.71 -10.89
C ALA A 512 -10.73 10.87 -12.14
N VAL A 513 -11.13 12.10 -12.48
CA VAL A 513 -11.94 12.37 -13.67
C VAL A 513 -11.13 12.15 -14.95
N ASP A 514 -9.88 12.61 -14.99
CA ASP A 514 -8.96 12.40 -16.11
C ASP A 514 -8.74 10.90 -16.35
N PHE A 515 -8.50 10.12 -15.29
CA PHE A 515 -8.32 8.67 -15.40
C PHE A 515 -9.53 7.96 -16.01
N MET A 516 -10.75 8.31 -15.59
CA MET A 516 -11.98 7.77 -16.17
C MET A 516 -12.16 8.18 -17.64
N LYS A 517 -11.94 9.47 -17.96
CA LYS A 517 -12.10 10.00 -19.33
C LYS A 517 -11.11 9.39 -20.32
N ASN A 518 -9.92 9.02 -19.84
CA ASN A 518 -8.87 8.39 -20.65
C ASN A 518 -8.92 6.85 -20.59
N GLY A 519 -10.12 6.29 -20.42
CA GLY A 519 -10.36 4.86 -20.58
C GLY A 519 -9.73 4.00 -19.50
N TRP A 520 -9.56 4.52 -18.28
CA TRP A 520 -8.98 3.78 -17.15
C TRP A 520 -7.57 3.23 -17.45
N ASN A 521 -6.79 3.98 -18.24
CA ASN A 521 -5.48 3.60 -18.74
C ASN A 521 -4.39 3.78 -17.67
N VAL A 522 -3.93 2.66 -17.09
CA VAL A 522 -2.98 2.67 -15.96
C VAL A 522 -1.59 3.14 -16.38
N LYS A 523 -1.07 2.69 -17.53
CA LYS A 523 0.25 3.14 -18.03
C LYS A 523 0.26 4.65 -18.34
N ARG A 524 -0.84 5.21 -18.85
CA ARG A 524 -0.98 6.66 -19.07
C ARG A 524 -0.94 7.43 -17.76
N LEU A 525 -1.70 6.99 -16.75
CA LEU A 525 -1.67 7.60 -15.41
C LEU A 525 -0.26 7.54 -14.81
N MET A 526 0.40 6.38 -14.89
CA MET A 526 1.78 6.23 -14.41
C MET A 526 2.72 7.21 -15.14
N LYS A 527 2.67 7.25 -16.48
CA LYS A 527 3.48 8.17 -17.30
C LYS A 527 3.27 9.62 -16.85
N GLN A 528 2.02 10.06 -16.74
CA GLN A 528 1.67 11.43 -16.34
C GLN A 528 2.23 11.80 -14.97
N ILE A 529 2.19 10.88 -14.00
CA ILE A 529 2.78 11.09 -12.68
C ILE A 529 4.30 11.22 -12.78
N VAL A 530 4.99 10.27 -13.42
CA VAL A 530 6.46 10.24 -13.43
C VAL A 530 7.09 11.28 -14.36
N THR A 531 6.33 11.88 -15.29
CA THR A 531 6.81 12.99 -16.14
C THR A 531 6.50 14.39 -15.59
N SER A 532 5.79 14.48 -14.45
CA SER A 532 5.54 15.76 -13.76
C SER A 532 6.83 16.41 -13.24
N ALA A 533 6.88 17.74 -13.20
CA ALA A 533 7.95 18.48 -12.55
C ALA A 533 8.05 18.08 -11.07
N THR A 534 6.90 17.89 -10.42
CA THR A 534 6.75 17.40 -9.04
C THR A 534 7.55 16.13 -8.79
N TYR A 535 7.40 15.12 -9.66
CA TYR A 535 8.14 13.87 -9.56
C TYR A 535 9.63 14.04 -9.87
N ARG A 536 10.01 14.94 -10.78
CA ARG A 536 11.39 15.12 -11.24
C ARG A 536 12.28 15.91 -10.27
N GLN A 537 11.70 16.55 -9.24
CA GLN A 537 12.44 17.31 -8.24
C GLN A 537 13.58 16.50 -7.56
N SER A 538 14.61 17.23 -7.16
CA SER A 538 15.67 16.74 -6.26
C SER A 538 15.11 16.37 -4.89
N ALA A 539 15.69 15.33 -4.27
CA ALA A 539 15.33 14.89 -2.92
C ALA A 539 16.06 15.68 -1.81
N VAL A 540 16.94 16.62 -2.18
CA VAL A 540 17.70 17.45 -1.23
C VAL A 540 16.75 18.25 -0.36
N ALA A 541 16.81 18.05 0.96
CA ALA A 541 15.93 18.72 1.91
C ALA A 541 16.68 19.81 2.67
N SER A 542 16.36 21.08 2.40
CA SER A 542 16.92 22.21 3.16
C SER A 542 16.35 22.24 4.58
N LYS A 543 17.11 22.78 5.54
CA LYS A 543 16.65 22.94 6.94
C LYS A 543 15.33 23.72 7.03
N LYS A 544 15.16 24.75 6.17
CA LYS A 544 13.94 25.56 6.08
C LYS A 544 12.74 24.71 5.67
N LYS A 545 12.87 23.91 4.60
CA LYS A 545 11.80 23.02 4.11
C LYS A 545 11.46 21.94 5.14
N LEU A 546 12.45 21.33 5.79
CA LEU A 546 12.22 20.34 6.84
C LEU A 546 11.50 20.91 8.07
N ALA A 547 11.83 22.14 8.48
CA ALA A 547 11.16 22.79 9.60
C ALA A 547 9.71 23.18 9.27
N ARG A 548 9.43 23.55 8.02
CA ARG A 548 8.10 24.00 7.56
C ARG A 548 7.17 22.83 7.22
N ASP A 549 7.69 21.82 6.52
CA ASP A 549 6.95 20.65 6.05
C ASP A 549 7.81 19.38 6.17
N PRO A 550 7.96 18.83 7.41
CA PRO A 550 8.76 17.65 7.66
C PRO A 550 8.21 16.40 6.96
N ASP A 551 6.89 16.28 6.88
CA ASP A 551 6.17 15.14 6.28
C ASP A 551 6.08 15.23 4.74
N ASN A 552 6.60 16.32 4.15
CA ASN A 552 6.59 16.59 2.71
C ASN A 552 5.17 16.54 2.10
N ILE A 553 4.18 17.07 2.83
CA ILE A 553 2.76 17.08 2.43
C ILE A 553 2.57 17.87 1.13
N TRP A 554 3.29 18.98 0.98
CA TRP A 554 3.19 19.89 -0.18
C TRP A 554 4.16 19.55 -1.31
N LEU A 555 4.92 18.46 -1.17
CA LEU A 555 5.81 17.92 -2.20
C LEU A 555 6.84 18.92 -2.75
N SER A 556 7.32 19.85 -1.92
CA SER A 556 8.39 20.82 -2.25
C SER A 556 9.77 20.23 -2.55
N ARG A 557 9.86 18.90 -2.52
CA ARG A 557 11.03 18.06 -2.79
C ARG A 557 10.55 16.64 -3.11
N ALA A 558 11.40 15.85 -3.75
CA ALA A 558 11.10 14.44 -3.90
C ALA A 558 11.20 13.67 -2.58
N PRO A 559 10.30 12.70 -2.33
CA PRO A 559 10.33 11.89 -1.11
C PRO A 559 11.46 10.86 -1.16
N ARG A 560 12.19 10.73 -0.05
CA ARG A 560 13.15 9.63 0.16
C ARG A 560 12.39 8.41 0.68
N GLN A 561 12.27 7.37 -0.14
CA GLN A 561 11.57 6.13 0.19
C GLN A 561 12.51 4.94 0.17
N ARG A 562 12.40 4.08 1.19
CA ARG A 562 13.08 2.79 1.22
C ARG A 562 12.44 1.81 0.24
N LEU A 563 13.23 0.87 -0.26
CA LEU A 563 12.75 -0.21 -1.11
C LEU A 563 11.86 -1.18 -0.33
N PRO A 564 10.71 -1.60 -0.88
CA PRO A 564 9.94 -2.72 -0.34
C PRO A 564 10.76 -4.01 -0.30
N ALA A 565 10.36 -4.94 0.56
CA ALA A 565 11.01 -6.23 0.78
C ALA A 565 11.43 -6.98 -0.50
N GLU A 566 10.50 -7.15 -1.45
CA GLU A 566 10.77 -7.86 -2.70
C GLU A 566 11.82 -7.14 -3.55
N LEU A 567 11.79 -5.80 -3.55
CA LEU A 567 12.68 -4.97 -4.37
C LEU A 567 14.09 -4.89 -3.80
N ALA A 568 14.25 -4.97 -2.47
CA ALA A 568 15.57 -5.05 -1.85
C ALA A 568 16.32 -6.31 -2.32
N ARG A 569 15.63 -7.45 -2.38
CA ARG A 569 16.18 -8.69 -2.93
C ARG A 569 16.42 -8.59 -4.44
N ASP A 570 15.47 -8.01 -5.19
CA ASP A 570 15.60 -7.85 -6.64
C ASP A 570 16.78 -6.95 -7.03
N LEU A 571 17.05 -5.89 -6.25
CA LEU A 571 18.22 -5.04 -6.42
C LEU A 571 19.50 -5.88 -6.33
N VAL A 572 19.68 -6.66 -5.27
CA VAL A 572 20.88 -7.49 -5.05
C VAL A 572 21.08 -8.51 -6.19
N LEU A 573 20.00 -9.16 -6.63
CA LEU A 573 20.06 -10.14 -7.71
C LEU A 573 20.36 -9.50 -9.07
N SER A 574 19.75 -8.35 -9.35
CA SER A 574 19.92 -7.65 -10.64
C SER A 574 21.30 -7.02 -10.76
N SER A 575 21.78 -6.30 -9.75
CA SER A 575 23.09 -5.65 -9.77
C SER A 575 24.25 -6.65 -9.76
N SER A 576 24.07 -7.82 -9.15
CA SER A 576 25.06 -8.89 -9.22
C SER A 576 25.08 -9.62 -10.55
N GLY A 577 23.98 -9.60 -11.30
CA GLY A 577 23.74 -10.36 -12.53
C GLY A 577 23.26 -11.80 -12.29
N LEU A 578 22.78 -12.12 -11.08
CA LEU A 578 22.19 -13.42 -10.76
C LEU A 578 20.73 -13.51 -11.17
N LEU A 579 20.03 -12.38 -11.28
CA LEU A 579 18.58 -12.34 -11.49
C LEU A 579 18.14 -13.13 -12.73
N VAL A 580 17.28 -14.13 -12.51
CA VAL A 580 16.58 -14.87 -13.55
C VAL A 580 15.35 -14.08 -13.99
N LYS A 581 15.34 -13.65 -15.26
CA LYS A 581 14.29 -12.78 -15.85
C LYS A 581 13.01 -13.53 -16.26
N LYS A 582 12.84 -14.77 -15.82
CA LYS A 582 11.67 -15.61 -16.13
C LYS A 582 10.43 -15.05 -15.42
N ILE A 583 9.42 -14.67 -16.20
CA ILE A 583 8.12 -14.19 -15.71
C ILE A 583 7.15 -15.37 -15.58
N GLY A 584 6.41 -15.36 -14.47
CA GLY A 584 5.33 -16.29 -14.16
C GLY A 584 5.76 -17.68 -13.68
N GLY A 585 4.83 -18.58 -13.47
CA GLY A 585 5.07 -19.96 -13.02
C GLY A 585 5.17 -20.09 -11.50
N PRO A 586 5.28 -21.30 -10.95
CA PRO A 586 5.20 -21.52 -9.51
C PRO A 586 6.18 -20.67 -8.68
N SER A 587 5.75 -20.32 -7.47
CA SER A 587 6.60 -19.68 -6.48
C SER A 587 7.71 -20.63 -6.01
N VAL A 588 8.83 -20.06 -5.61
CA VAL A 588 10.09 -20.74 -5.28
C VAL A 588 10.49 -20.50 -3.84
N LYS A 589 11.27 -21.43 -3.28
CA LYS A 589 11.76 -21.42 -1.90
C LYS A 589 13.28 -21.16 -1.90
N PRO A 590 13.73 -19.89 -1.90
CA PRO A 590 15.15 -19.54 -1.86
C PRO A 590 15.78 -19.84 -0.48
N TYR A 591 16.96 -19.30 -0.19
CA TYR A 591 17.60 -19.46 1.12
C TYR A 591 16.69 -19.01 2.28
N GLN A 592 16.65 -19.82 3.34
CA GLN A 592 15.97 -19.50 4.59
C GLN A 592 16.67 -20.20 5.78
N PRO A 593 16.65 -19.63 7.00
CA PRO A 593 17.03 -20.35 8.20
C PRO A 593 16.24 -21.65 8.40
N LYS A 594 16.95 -22.71 8.84
CA LYS A 594 16.37 -24.04 9.09
C LYS A 594 15.44 -24.04 10.32
N GLY A 595 14.42 -24.90 10.32
CA GLY A 595 13.60 -25.20 11.50
C GLY A 595 12.37 -24.30 11.70
N LEU A 596 12.20 -23.23 10.92
CA LEU A 596 11.09 -22.28 11.11
C LEU A 596 9.72 -22.87 10.80
N TRP A 597 9.61 -23.70 9.75
CA TRP A 597 8.32 -24.29 9.36
C TRP A 597 7.93 -25.43 10.30
N GLU A 598 8.91 -26.20 10.74
CA GLU A 598 8.76 -27.36 11.62
C GLU A 598 8.23 -26.96 13.00
N LEU A 599 8.61 -25.78 13.50
CA LEU A 599 8.16 -25.25 14.80
C LEU A 599 6.72 -24.72 14.80
N ALA A 600 6.18 -24.37 13.63
CA ALA A 600 4.95 -23.61 13.50
C ALA A 600 3.83 -24.37 12.77
N THR A 601 3.99 -25.68 12.57
CA THR A 601 3.05 -26.53 11.83
C THR A 601 2.57 -27.70 12.69
N SER A 602 1.43 -28.29 12.35
CA SER A 602 0.90 -29.50 13.02
C SER A 602 1.73 -30.79 12.78
N GLY A 603 2.90 -30.67 12.15
CA GLY A 603 3.75 -31.80 11.74
C GLY A 603 3.24 -32.58 10.51
N ARG A 604 2.11 -32.16 9.91
CA ARG A 604 1.45 -32.85 8.79
C ARG A 604 1.48 -31.99 7.52
N GLY A 605 1.29 -32.64 6.37
CA GLY A 605 1.21 -31.97 5.06
C GLY A 605 2.57 -31.67 4.40
N GLN A 606 2.52 -31.25 3.13
CA GLN A 606 3.71 -30.97 2.30
C GLN A 606 4.50 -29.75 2.79
N LEU A 607 3.85 -28.82 3.49
CA LEU A 607 4.46 -27.60 4.03
C LEU A 607 4.89 -27.74 5.51
N SER A 608 5.02 -28.98 6.00
CA SER A 608 5.51 -29.27 7.36
C SER A 608 6.99 -28.98 7.54
N ARG A 609 7.75 -28.91 6.44
CA ARG A 609 9.21 -28.71 6.44
C ARG A 609 9.63 -27.85 5.26
N TYR A 610 10.59 -26.96 5.49
CA TYR A 610 11.10 -26.09 4.43
C TYR A 610 12.12 -26.86 3.58
N ILE A 611 11.78 -27.10 2.32
CA ILE A 611 12.67 -27.69 1.33
C ILE A 611 13.09 -26.59 0.38
N GLN A 612 14.35 -26.15 0.48
CA GLN A 612 14.95 -25.15 -0.39
C GLN A 612 14.97 -25.66 -1.84
N ASP A 613 14.61 -24.79 -2.78
CA ASP A 613 14.78 -25.04 -4.21
C ASP A 613 16.22 -24.72 -4.64
N HIS A 614 16.65 -25.26 -5.78
CA HIS A 614 18.04 -25.14 -6.25
C HIS A 614 18.14 -24.49 -7.65
N GLY A 615 19.36 -24.13 -8.05
CA GLY A 615 19.63 -23.60 -9.38
C GLY A 615 18.94 -22.26 -9.65
N GLU A 616 18.34 -22.09 -10.84
CA GLU A 616 17.67 -20.84 -11.23
C GLU A 616 16.56 -20.39 -10.26
N SER A 617 15.94 -21.33 -9.56
CA SER A 617 14.88 -21.05 -8.58
C SER A 617 15.35 -20.16 -7.43
N LEU A 618 16.64 -20.22 -7.07
CA LEU A 618 17.21 -19.36 -6.02
C LEU A 618 17.24 -17.89 -6.41
N TYR A 619 17.27 -17.59 -7.71
CA TYR A 619 17.55 -16.24 -8.24
C TYR A 619 16.38 -15.61 -8.99
N ARG A 620 15.15 -16.14 -8.82
CA ARG A 620 13.93 -15.48 -9.31
C ARG A 620 13.65 -14.20 -8.53
N ARG A 621 12.82 -13.28 -9.05
CA ARG A 621 12.40 -12.06 -8.33
C ARG A 621 11.72 -12.36 -6.99
N GLY A 622 11.75 -11.41 -6.06
CA GLY A 622 11.14 -11.47 -4.74
C GLY A 622 9.63 -11.75 -4.79
N LEU A 623 8.94 -11.26 -5.83
CA LEU A 623 7.53 -11.55 -6.12
C LEU A 623 7.22 -13.05 -6.24
N TYR A 624 8.20 -13.87 -6.63
CA TYR A 624 8.05 -15.32 -6.77
C TYR A 624 8.46 -16.09 -5.52
N THR A 625 8.82 -15.43 -4.42
CA THR A 625 9.14 -16.12 -3.16
C THR A 625 7.88 -16.75 -2.59
N PHE A 626 7.95 -18.03 -2.25
CA PHE A 626 6.83 -18.77 -1.68
C PHE A 626 6.35 -18.14 -0.37
N ILE A 627 5.08 -17.75 -0.30
CA ILE A 627 4.46 -17.21 0.91
C ILE A 627 3.62 -18.28 1.59
N LYS A 628 4.16 -18.87 2.66
CA LYS A 628 3.38 -19.66 3.62
C LYS A 628 2.76 -18.70 4.64
N ARG A 629 1.43 -18.65 4.76
CA ARG A 629 0.74 -17.66 5.61
C ARG A 629 1.10 -17.76 7.08
N THR A 630 1.18 -18.98 7.61
CA THR A 630 1.55 -19.20 9.02
C THR A 630 3.00 -18.86 9.33
N VAL A 631 3.89 -18.93 8.33
CA VAL A 631 5.32 -18.65 8.48
C VAL A 631 5.87 -17.98 7.21
N PRO A 632 5.60 -16.68 7.01
CA PRO A 632 6.08 -15.96 5.83
C PRO A 632 7.62 -15.93 5.79
N PRO A 633 8.25 -15.67 4.62
CA PRO A 633 9.70 -15.59 4.51
C PRO A 633 10.29 -14.55 5.48
N PRO A 634 11.24 -14.94 6.35
CA PRO A 634 11.69 -14.08 7.45
C PRO A 634 12.41 -12.81 6.95
N SER A 635 13.18 -12.91 5.87
CA SER A 635 13.83 -11.75 5.27
C SER A 635 12.81 -10.73 4.75
N LEU A 636 11.72 -11.18 4.11
CA LEU A 636 10.66 -10.27 3.67
C LEU A 636 9.95 -9.60 4.85
N MET A 637 9.72 -10.32 5.95
CA MET A 637 9.11 -9.75 7.16
C MET A 637 10.00 -8.70 7.83
N ILE A 638 11.32 -8.90 7.85
CA ILE A 638 12.27 -7.90 8.39
C ILE A 638 12.25 -6.60 7.56
N PHE A 639 11.98 -6.70 6.26
CA PHE A 639 11.79 -5.57 5.34
C PHE A 639 10.32 -5.13 5.17
N ASP A 640 9.52 -5.30 6.23
CA ASP A 640 8.14 -4.82 6.32
C ASP A 640 7.18 -5.42 5.28
N GLY A 641 7.43 -6.64 4.81
CA GLY A 641 6.54 -7.36 3.91
C GLY A 641 5.18 -7.72 4.54
N SER A 642 4.14 -7.83 3.71
CA SER A 642 2.80 -8.25 4.13
C SER A 642 2.76 -9.74 4.52
N ASN A 643 2.12 -10.07 5.65
CA ASN A 643 1.88 -11.46 6.06
C ASN A 643 0.75 -12.17 5.27
N ARG A 644 0.00 -11.43 4.45
CA ARG A 644 -1.07 -11.92 3.56
C ARG A 644 -2.29 -12.50 4.29
N ASP A 645 -2.50 -12.13 5.56
CA ASP A 645 -3.66 -12.56 6.34
C ASP A 645 -4.92 -11.77 6.04
N GLN A 646 -4.78 -10.48 5.74
CA GLN A 646 -5.88 -9.54 5.49
C GLN A 646 -5.52 -8.60 4.33
N CYS A 647 -6.53 -7.95 3.77
CA CYS A 647 -6.34 -6.97 2.71
C CYS A 647 -5.46 -5.81 3.23
N GLU A 648 -4.24 -5.68 2.70
CA GLU A 648 -3.30 -4.63 3.11
C GLU A 648 -3.10 -3.64 1.96
N ILE A 649 -3.59 -2.40 2.16
CA ILE A 649 -3.51 -1.31 1.17
C ILE A 649 -2.24 -0.46 1.36
N LYS A 650 -1.59 -0.57 2.52
CA LYS A 650 -0.39 0.18 2.86
C LYS A 650 0.43 -0.61 3.86
N ARG A 651 1.66 -0.94 3.47
CA ARG A 651 2.65 -1.52 4.37
C ARG A 651 3.19 -0.47 5.33
N THR A 652 3.63 -0.92 6.50
CA THR A 652 4.51 -0.11 7.35
C THR A 652 5.87 0.05 6.68
N SER A 653 6.62 1.09 7.06
CA SER A 653 7.99 1.28 6.59
C SER A 653 8.86 1.63 7.79
N THR A 654 9.82 0.77 8.07
CA THR A 654 10.72 0.89 9.21
C THR A 654 12.17 0.97 8.75
N ASN A 655 13.04 1.47 9.64
CA ASN A 655 14.48 1.46 9.47
C ASN A 655 15.10 0.86 10.73
N THR A 656 15.27 -0.46 10.72
CA THR A 656 15.75 -1.20 11.89
C THR A 656 17.17 -1.74 11.67
N PRO A 657 17.97 -1.90 12.73
CA PRO A 657 19.28 -2.55 12.62
C PRO A 657 19.21 -3.97 12.05
N LEU A 658 18.08 -4.67 12.20
CA LEU A 658 17.87 -6.01 11.66
C LEU A 658 17.93 -6.03 10.13
N GLN A 659 17.40 -5.01 9.46
CA GLN A 659 17.48 -4.90 7.99
C GLN A 659 18.94 -4.81 7.52
N ALA A 660 19.77 -4.01 8.20
CA ALA A 660 21.20 -3.92 7.91
C ALA A 660 21.92 -5.25 8.19
N LEU A 661 21.56 -5.95 9.27
CA LEU A 661 22.13 -7.28 9.57
C LEU A 661 21.77 -8.33 8.51
N VAL A 662 20.57 -8.27 7.93
CA VAL A 662 20.20 -9.14 6.80
C VAL A 662 21.10 -8.84 5.59
N MET A 663 21.29 -7.57 5.22
CA MET A 663 22.18 -7.21 4.10
C MET A 663 23.65 -7.62 4.31
N LEU A 664 24.09 -7.73 5.56
CA LEU A 664 25.46 -8.14 5.88
C LEU A 664 25.65 -9.66 5.95
N ASN A 665 24.60 -10.43 6.27
CA ASN A 665 24.76 -11.84 6.66
C ASN A 665 23.89 -12.83 5.89
N ASP A 666 22.87 -12.38 5.16
CA ASP A 666 21.99 -13.29 4.42
C ASP A 666 22.79 -14.03 3.33
N PRO A 667 22.67 -15.37 3.24
CA PRO A 667 23.39 -16.15 2.24
C PRO A 667 23.22 -15.64 0.80
N GLN A 668 22.02 -15.12 0.46
CA GLN A 668 21.74 -14.59 -0.87
C GLN A 668 22.55 -13.33 -1.17
N VAL A 669 22.73 -12.46 -0.17
CA VAL A 669 23.47 -11.20 -0.34
C VAL A 669 24.97 -11.46 -0.39
N LEU A 670 25.48 -12.35 0.46
CA LEU A 670 26.88 -12.77 0.44
C LEU A 670 27.24 -13.46 -0.87
N GLU A 671 26.39 -14.37 -1.35
CA GLU A 671 26.57 -15.01 -2.65
C GLU A 671 26.56 -14.00 -3.81
N ALA A 672 25.56 -13.11 -3.84
CA ALA A 672 25.49 -12.06 -4.86
C ALA A 672 26.73 -11.16 -4.84
N SER A 673 27.29 -10.89 -3.65
CA SER A 673 28.49 -10.09 -3.47
C SER A 673 29.74 -10.76 -4.05
N ARG A 674 29.95 -12.06 -3.78
CA ARG A 674 31.10 -12.78 -4.38
C ARG A 674 30.95 -12.97 -5.89
N VAL A 675 29.72 -13.18 -6.38
CA VAL A 675 29.47 -13.35 -7.82
C VAL A 675 29.72 -12.05 -8.56
N LEU A 676 29.24 -10.93 -8.02
CA LEU A 676 29.52 -9.61 -8.59
C LEU A 676 31.02 -9.32 -8.57
N ALA A 677 31.70 -9.54 -7.44
CA ALA A 677 33.15 -9.36 -7.32
C ALA A 677 33.92 -10.19 -8.38
N THR A 678 33.52 -11.45 -8.57
CA THR A 678 34.12 -12.33 -9.59
C THR A 678 33.95 -11.76 -10.99
N ARG A 679 32.75 -11.27 -11.33
CA ARG A 679 32.46 -10.68 -12.64
C ARG A 679 33.28 -9.40 -12.87
N LEU A 680 33.31 -8.51 -11.88
CA LEU A 680 34.03 -7.24 -11.96
C LEU A 680 35.54 -7.41 -12.15
N LEU A 681 36.15 -8.43 -11.52
CA LEU A 681 37.58 -8.72 -11.71
C LEU A 681 37.92 -9.26 -13.11
N ALA A 682 36.93 -9.78 -13.84
CA ALA A 682 37.08 -10.20 -15.22
C ALA A 682 36.89 -9.05 -16.22
N GLU A 683 36.36 -7.91 -15.78
CA GLU A 683 36.13 -6.72 -16.61
C GLU A 683 37.39 -5.85 -16.71
N LYS A 684 37.53 -5.09 -17.81
CA LYS A 684 38.67 -4.18 -18.03
C LYS A 684 38.45 -2.79 -17.40
N THR A 685 37.56 -2.68 -16.43
CA THR A 685 37.16 -1.43 -15.78
C THR A 685 37.66 -1.40 -14.34
N ASP A 686 37.56 -0.24 -13.67
CA ASP A 686 37.82 -0.17 -12.23
C ASP A 686 36.71 -0.93 -11.48
N PRO A 687 37.03 -1.99 -10.73
CA PRO A 687 36.01 -2.84 -10.12
C PRO A 687 35.23 -2.13 -9.02
N VAL A 688 35.86 -1.19 -8.29
CA VAL A 688 35.21 -0.47 -7.19
C VAL A 688 34.23 0.57 -7.74
N GLU A 689 34.66 1.33 -8.75
CA GLU A 689 33.79 2.31 -9.42
C GLU A 689 32.61 1.61 -10.12
N THR A 690 32.86 0.54 -10.86
CA THR A 690 31.81 -0.21 -11.57
C THR A 690 30.83 -0.87 -10.59
N ALA A 691 31.30 -1.41 -9.45
CA ALA A 691 30.42 -1.91 -8.39
C ALA A 691 29.48 -0.81 -7.88
N PHE A 692 30.03 0.37 -7.58
CA PHE A 692 29.26 1.49 -7.08
C PHE A 692 28.19 1.92 -8.09
N ARG A 693 28.56 2.05 -9.38
CA ARG A 693 27.62 2.39 -10.46
C ARG A 693 26.51 1.36 -10.62
N ARG A 694 26.80 0.06 -10.52
CA ARG A 694 25.80 -1.02 -10.66
C ARG A 694 24.81 -1.09 -9.49
N ILE A 695 25.27 -0.81 -8.27
CA ILE A 695 24.49 -0.98 -7.05
C ILE A 695 23.74 0.31 -6.68
N VAL A 696 24.46 1.44 -6.70
CA VAL A 696 23.93 2.74 -6.26
C VAL A 696 23.27 3.50 -7.41
N CYS A 697 23.60 3.15 -8.66
CA CYS A 697 23.05 3.73 -9.91
C CYS A 697 23.49 5.16 -10.22
N ARG A 698 24.65 5.57 -9.70
CA ARG A 698 25.33 6.83 -10.05
C ARG A 698 26.84 6.69 -9.97
N LYS A 699 27.58 7.67 -10.45
CA LYS A 699 29.04 7.70 -10.22
C LYS A 699 29.37 8.01 -8.74
N PRO A 700 30.38 7.35 -8.15
CA PRO A 700 30.88 7.75 -6.84
C PRO A 700 31.59 9.10 -6.94
N ASN A 701 31.46 9.93 -5.91
CA ASN A 701 32.31 11.11 -5.81
C ASN A 701 33.75 10.72 -5.40
N ALA A 702 34.68 11.67 -5.52
CA ALA A 702 36.11 11.42 -5.26
C ALA A 702 36.38 10.88 -3.84
N LYS A 703 35.62 11.36 -2.83
CA LYS A 703 35.77 10.91 -1.44
C LYS A 703 35.26 9.48 -1.27
N GLU A 704 34.06 9.17 -1.76
CA GLU A 704 33.49 7.82 -1.72
C GLU A 704 34.43 6.81 -2.38
N LEU A 705 34.91 7.14 -3.59
CA LEU A 705 35.83 6.27 -4.33
C LEU A 705 37.15 6.06 -3.59
N SER A 706 37.72 7.13 -3.00
CA SER A 706 38.96 7.04 -2.24
C SER A 706 38.83 6.12 -1.01
N VAL A 707 37.72 6.24 -0.27
CA VAL A 707 37.45 5.42 0.92
C VAL A 707 37.26 3.95 0.54
N LEU A 708 36.46 3.67 -0.49
CA LEU A 708 36.21 2.31 -0.93
C LEU A 708 37.48 1.64 -1.51
N LYS A 709 38.33 2.39 -2.22
CA LYS A 709 39.62 1.88 -2.73
C LYS A 709 40.63 1.63 -1.61
N ALA A 710 40.67 2.49 -0.60
CA ALA A 710 41.49 2.27 0.58
C ALA A 710 41.06 0.99 1.32
N TYR A 711 39.74 0.83 1.53
CA TYR A 711 39.18 -0.37 2.13
C TYR A 711 39.47 -1.62 1.29
N TYR A 712 39.32 -1.54 -0.04
CA TYR A 712 39.66 -2.66 -0.93
C TYR A 712 41.12 -3.09 -0.79
N SER A 713 42.05 -2.12 -0.74
CA SER A 713 43.49 -2.38 -0.60
C SER A 713 43.81 -3.04 0.75
N GLU A 714 43.15 -2.60 1.83
CA GLU A 714 43.25 -3.22 3.15
C GLU A 714 42.78 -4.68 3.14
N GLN A 715 41.60 -4.94 2.53
CA GLN A 715 41.07 -6.30 2.41
C GLN A 715 41.95 -7.21 1.53
N GLN A 716 42.55 -6.67 0.46
CA GLN A 716 43.53 -7.40 -0.34
C GLN A 716 44.74 -7.82 0.49
N GLN A 717 45.28 -6.94 1.34
CA GLN A 717 46.39 -7.26 2.23
C GLN A 717 45.98 -8.33 3.25
N TYR A 718 44.81 -8.20 3.86
CA TYR A 718 44.28 -9.16 4.84
C TYR A 718 44.14 -10.58 4.25
N PHE A 719 43.46 -10.74 3.11
CA PHE A 719 43.23 -12.06 2.52
C PHE A 719 44.49 -12.68 1.88
N ARG A 720 45.48 -11.87 1.49
CA ARG A 720 46.81 -12.38 1.12
C ARG A 720 47.54 -13.00 2.31
N GLN A 721 47.40 -12.40 3.50
CA GLN A 721 47.98 -12.92 4.74
C GLN A 721 47.17 -14.10 5.32
N GLN A 722 45.87 -14.18 5.03
CA GLN A 722 44.97 -15.21 5.55
C GLN A 722 44.17 -15.92 4.43
N PRO A 723 44.81 -16.75 3.58
CA PRO A 723 44.13 -17.45 2.48
C PRO A 723 42.94 -18.30 2.93
N ALA A 724 43.04 -18.97 4.08
CA ALA A 724 41.94 -19.80 4.61
C ALA A 724 40.69 -18.98 4.96
N ALA A 725 40.85 -17.73 5.38
CA ALA A 725 39.72 -16.83 5.63
C ALA A 725 39.00 -16.46 4.33
N ALA A 726 39.75 -16.30 3.23
CA ALA A 726 39.19 -16.05 1.90
C ALA A 726 38.32 -17.24 1.44
N GLU A 727 38.83 -18.47 1.59
CA GLU A 727 38.07 -19.67 1.22
C GLU A 727 36.78 -19.83 2.04
N LYS A 728 36.85 -19.60 3.36
CA LYS A 728 35.67 -19.65 4.23
C LYS A 728 34.63 -18.62 3.81
N LEU A 729 35.04 -17.39 3.52
CA LEU A 729 34.13 -16.31 3.12
C LEU A 729 33.45 -16.60 1.77
N LEU A 730 34.18 -17.17 0.81
CA LEU A 730 33.67 -17.46 -0.53
C LEU A 730 32.74 -18.69 -0.58
N ASN A 731 32.68 -19.50 0.47
CA ASN A 731 31.86 -20.71 0.55
C ASN A 731 30.37 -20.44 0.90
N ASN A 732 29.83 -19.28 0.48
CA ASN A 732 28.43 -18.91 0.72
C ASN A 732 27.59 -19.05 -0.56
N GLY A 733 26.46 -19.77 -0.48
CA GLY A 733 25.54 -19.99 -1.60
C GLY A 733 25.93 -21.15 -2.53
N GLU A 734 25.14 -21.38 -3.57
CA GLU A 734 25.21 -22.51 -4.51
C GLU A 734 25.86 -22.17 -5.86
N TYR A 735 25.92 -20.90 -6.26
CA TYR A 735 26.47 -20.48 -7.53
C TYR A 735 27.97 -20.86 -7.63
N PRO A 736 28.42 -21.58 -8.66
CA PRO A 736 29.78 -22.08 -8.70
C PRO A 736 30.82 -20.95 -8.79
N LEU A 737 31.94 -21.11 -8.09
CA LEU A 737 33.13 -20.28 -8.29
C LEU A 737 33.92 -20.79 -9.50
N PRO A 738 34.57 -19.90 -10.28
CA PRO A 738 35.46 -20.35 -11.36
C PRO A 738 36.65 -21.14 -10.80
N GLU A 739 37.04 -22.23 -11.47
CA GLU A 739 38.10 -23.14 -10.99
C GLU A 739 39.47 -22.46 -10.85
N LYS A 740 39.79 -21.49 -11.71
CA LYS A 740 41.07 -20.77 -11.76
C LYS A 740 40.98 -19.34 -11.25
N ALA A 741 40.11 -19.08 -10.26
CA ALA A 741 39.90 -17.74 -9.76
C ALA A 741 40.93 -17.33 -8.68
N ASP A 742 41.35 -16.06 -8.68
CA ASP A 742 42.09 -15.45 -7.56
C ASP A 742 41.12 -15.26 -6.38
N LYS A 743 41.04 -16.28 -5.52
CA LYS A 743 40.13 -16.30 -4.37
C LYS A 743 40.38 -15.14 -3.42
N GLN A 744 41.63 -14.73 -3.22
CA GLN A 744 41.98 -13.63 -2.34
C GLN A 744 41.50 -12.30 -2.89
N ALA A 745 41.68 -12.06 -4.20
CA ALA A 745 41.17 -10.86 -4.85
C ALA A 745 39.63 -10.80 -4.83
N ILE A 746 38.95 -11.93 -5.08
CA ILE A 746 37.49 -12.02 -5.02
C ILE A 746 36.99 -11.75 -3.60
N ALA A 747 37.58 -12.38 -2.58
CA ALA A 747 37.21 -12.18 -1.18
C ALA A 747 37.37 -10.71 -0.76
N ALA A 748 38.46 -10.06 -1.18
CA ALA A 748 38.68 -8.64 -0.91
C ALA A 748 37.61 -7.74 -1.56
N LEU A 749 37.28 -7.97 -2.83
CA LEU A 749 36.30 -7.15 -3.54
C LEU A 749 34.87 -7.46 -3.07
N MET A 750 34.58 -8.71 -2.69
CA MET A 750 33.32 -9.10 -2.09
C MET A 750 32.99 -8.26 -0.86
N GLN A 751 33.95 -7.98 0.02
CA GLN A 751 33.73 -7.14 1.21
C GLN A 751 33.32 -5.70 0.84
N VAL A 752 33.95 -5.13 -0.20
CA VAL A 752 33.59 -3.82 -0.73
C VAL A 752 32.16 -3.84 -1.27
N VAL A 753 31.81 -4.87 -2.06
CA VAL A 753 30.45 -5.03 -2.62
C VAL A 753 29.41 -5.18 -1.52
N THR A 754 29.64 -6.02 -0.51
CA THR A 754 28.74 -6.18 0.65
C THR A 754 28.55 -4.85 1.39
N THR A 755 29.62 -4.05 1.52
CA THR A 755 29.56 -2.72 2.14
C THR A 755 28.68 -1.77 1.33
N ILE A 756 28.82 -1.75 -0.01
CA ILE A 756 28.00 -0.92 -0.89
C ILE A 756 26.52 -1.35 -0.83
N TYR A 757 26.24 -2.66 -0.76
CA TYR A 757 24.86 -3.14 -0.58
C TYR A 757 24.21 -2.66 0.71
N ASN A 758 24.99 -2.46 1.77
CA ASN A 758 24.49 -2.05 3.07
C ASN A 758 24.39 -0.52 3.25
N LEU A 759 24.66 0.26 2.20
CA LEU A 759 24.46 1.72 2.24
C LEU A 759 22.96 2.06 2.29
N GLU A 760 22.61 3.09 3.05
CA GLU A 760 21.23 3.59 3.12
C GLU A 760 20.70 3.99 1.72
N GLU A 761 21.56 4.62 0.92
CA GLU A 761 21.23 5.06 -0.44
C GLU A 761 20.96 3.89 -1.41
N THR A 762 21.61 2.74 -1.20
CA THR A 762 21.34 1.54 -2.00
C THR A 762 19.92 1.04 -1.75
N LEU A 763 19.46 1.11 -0.51
CA LEU A 763 18.12 0.66 -0.11
C LEU A 763 17.04 1.75 -0.24
N ALA A 764 17.33 2.84 -0.95
CA ALA A 764 16.40 3.93 -1.21
C ALA A 764 16.25 4.22 -2.71
N LYS A 765 15.09 4.74 -3.11
CA LYS A 765 14.81 5.14 -4.51
C LYS A 765 15.63 6.35 -4.97
N THR A 766 16.13 7.15 -4.02
CA THR A 766 16.75 8.48 -4.21
C THR A 766 17.84 8.75 -3.22
#